data_AF-A0A1E4SK46-F1
#
_entry.id   AF-A0A1E4SK46-F1
#
_cell.length_a   1.000
_cell.length_b   1.000
_cell.length_c   1.000
_cell.angle_alpha   90.00
_cell.angle_beta   90.00
_cell.angle_gamma   90.00
#
_symmetry.space_group_name_H-M   'P 1'
#
loop_
_entity.id
_entity.type
_entity.pdbx_description
1 polymer ?
#
loop_
_entity_poly.entity_id
_entity_poly.type
_entity_poly.pdbx_seq_one_letter_code
_entity_poly.pdbx_strand_id
1 'polypeptide(L)'
;MKPISASPTLHVLAKRWYPRAPKKFNTNLLINDVHHAIFESGSPSLLGPSHSQIRLLIESEYFERVLWHYFSEDVSLRHLELIVVLLIQKLETIANLQLQNLAGDSRFDVLVNRLIQTTLIVTDRANFKLFGYIVRFVGVLYSKGRDIPEVAAKIHPLFDITIWNNITGYEELFDKDSQEVYNKKLSASLEQLKSKIEFNLKNKWIFNLLIGSSKILLESEFCKTPDFQSFVESILSLLTIKLSQVEENDYFRVFYNAVQFLPLVVLHKDKFNDPRRIEQLADVLVYYELSKNLQESEFFYKLQEYVFSLFPTKSHELFMNMPSVYAYTPNKLKEFLSQFTIEELTTLMKKTVHLESSKFLSTTFKQDEKAIIIQILISRTFTTNTSLEFISSYDESTFDSSISCSKYSNSSVHLTPGKFLSSNDIFSDEHLSNLKIQIQHDISNHILNVLKRIDIDPKLNFKGKSKYFYQIKDLRSQQGTEYVFNLNRNYNSGNGVVALIELVLPNKFAREDRVQKYGLNLIRLGKITSTDGQKGTGVRCNYTVDSLVDRVKYLIAVPDSLGLKILHSYNEIHILGEDSTSSIESILSGAPKKIHHHEIENFKRRKVDSGASQSTEVDLLDSIISNNYTLVKSVRYTGIESVLTNALSYLNFERTIIIAPTETYVKRLAGLRGVDEFTYVGFGLEDELKEIEKRVRSSMKVIAQLFDHAEGLKETIDLNSIDYYEFQIKSTWTKYLEENKGKTSEILKNYPFADGKSTFKSFKDITKSYFYLLKNINFLRIIAPIWLKSGLRTTNSHLWKYLYRKFNPIITLEDYLSFGELDTFTNIFIIDGTPECLPVVARMNQGEVKRLIGIGGSIVNFRQEHIFTLNEVHGVRNEFIAGQPIGENNFRNFNPGFKYNSQLIEAKSQVEEAEFCVNLYQYMVLLGYPTSKIGIWVSSEQQRALITEIFDSKLPENQGKGFSFEAPEVILNDKYHTLDYSDYAIIGLGDGDYYNGVPGRLGNYYVGQPHALIQSQAPIPTEHKLQICSGENFTVSERKVGQFYTIEDQDHLQEYVDQMTAARRK
;
A
#
# COMPACT_ATOMS: atom_id res chain seq x y z
N MET A 1 36.65 19.77 -36.56
CA MET A 1 35.38 19.39 -35.92
C MET A 1 34.64 18.43 -36.84
N LYS A 2 34.61 17.13 -36.50
CA LYS A 2 33.74 16.15 -37.18
C LYS A 2 32.32 16.29 -36.60
N PRO A 3 31.25 16.11 -37.39
CA PRO A 3 29.89 16.26 -36.91
C PRO A 3 29.58 15.19 -35.86
N ILE A 4 28.95 15.61 -34.77
CA ILE A 4 28.41 14.75 -33.71
C ILE A 4 27.31 13.89 -34.36
N SER A 5 27.60 12.62 -34.62
CA SER A 5 26.59 11.66 -35.06
C SER A 5 25.58 11.46 -33.92
N ALA A 6 24.29 11.59 -34.22
CA ALA A 6 23.20 11.30 -33.28
C ALA A 6 23.40 9.92 -32.63
N SER A 7 23.48 9.87 -31.30
CA SER A 7 23.57 8.62 -30.55
C SER A 7 22.35 7.74 -30.84
N PRO A 8 22.51 6.42 -31.10
CA PRO A 8 21.40 5.51 -31.34
C PRO A 8 20.47 5.42 -30.11
N THR A 9 19.16 5.38 -30.32
CA THR A 9 18.18 5.22 -29.24
C THR A 9 18.37 3.89 -28.51
N LEU A 10 18.06 3.84 -27.20
CA LEU A 10 18.26 2.65 -26.36
C LEU A 10 17.58 1.38 -26.93
N HIS A 11 16.43 1.53 -27.58
CA HIS A 11 15.73 0.46 -28.29
C HIS A 11 16.53 -0.14 -29.46
N VAL A 12 17.32 0.67 -30.17
CA VAL A 12 18.20 0.21 -31.24
C VAL A 12 19.41 -0.52 -30.66
N LEU A 13 19.95 -0.03 -29.55
CA LEU A 13 21.05 -0.68 -28.84
C LEU A 13 20.64 -2.06 -28.31
N ALA A 14 19.43 -2.20 -27.76
CA ALA A 14 18.94 -3.45 -27.17
C ALA A 14 18.96 -4.66 -28.13
N LYS A 15 18.79 -4.42 -29.43
CA LYS A 15 18.89 -5.46 -30.47
C LYS A 15 20.27 -6.13 -30.55
N ARG A 16 21.31 -5.53 -29.96
CA ARG A 16 22.67 -6.09 -29.95
C ARG A 16 22.82 -7.27 -28.97
N TRP A 17 22.00 -7.38 -27.92
CA TRP A 17 22.08 -8.43 -26.90
C TRP A 17 20.76 -9.20 -26.65
N TYR A 18 19.67 -8.78 -27.31
CA TYR A 18 18.36 -9.41 -27.22
C TYR A 18 17.86 -9.81 -28.62
N PRO A 19 17.31 -11.02 -28.84
CA PRO A 19 16.89 -12.01 -27.84
C PRO A 19 17.98 -13.02 -27.44
N ARG A 20 19.22 -12.90 -27.92
CA ARG A 20 20.32 -13.81 -27.55
C ARG A 20 21.59 -13.04 -27.20
N ALA A 21 22.40 -13.62 -26.32
CA ALA A 21 23.67 -13.04 -25.91
C ALA A 21 24.58 -12.73 -27.12
N PRO A 22 25.31 -11.60 -27.10
CA PRO A 22 26.12 -11.15 -28.22
C PRO A 22 27.35 -12.05 -28.44
N LYS A 23 27.59 -12.48 -29.69
CA LYS A 23 28.65 -13.45 -30.04
C LYS A 23 30.07 -12.84 -30.16
N LYS A 24 30.21 -11.61 -30.67
CA LYS A 24 31.48 -10.86 -30.80
C LYS A 24 31.20 -9.35 -30.85
N PHE A 25 31.60 -8.59 -29.85
CA PHE A 25 31.48 -7.12 -29.83
C PHE A 25 32.49 -6.51 -28.86
N ASN A 26 32.75 -5.20 -28.99
CA ASN A 26 33.57 -4.47 -28.03
C ASN A 26 32.71 -4.11 -26.81
N THR A 27 32.93 -4.82 -25.70
CA THR A 27 32.18 -4.65 -24.44
C THR A 27 32.22 -3.22 -23.93
N ASN A 28 33.40 -2.59 -23.94
CA ASN A 28 33.57 -1.22 -23.47
C ASN A 28 32.80 -0.21 -24.33
N LEU A 29 32.75 -0.43 -25.65
CA LEU A 29 31.99 0.42 -26.56
C LEU A 29 30.49 0.30 -26.31
N LEU A 30 29.96 -0.92 -26.18
CA LEU A 30 28.53 -1.11 -25.93
C LEU A 30 28.09 -0.54 -24.58
N ILE A 31 28.88 -0.75 -23.54
CA ILE A 31 28.60 -0.22 -22.19
C ILE A 31 28.63 1.31 -22.21
N ASN A 32 29.58 1.92 -22.92
CA ASN A 32 29.63 3.36 -23.10
C ASN A 32 28.45 3.91 -23.92
N ASP A 33 28.07 3.24 -25.02
CA ASP A 33 26.92 3.61 -25.84
C ASP A 33 25.63 3.57 -25.02
N VAL A 34 25.44 2.52 -24.21
CA VAL A 34 24.27 2.35 -23.33
C VAL A 34 24.28 3.38 -22.20
N HIS A 35 25.42 3.60 -21.55
CA HIS A 35 25.57 4.63 -20.51
C HIS A 35 25.23 6.02 -21.05
N HIS A 36 25.77 6.40 -22.22
CA HIS A 36 25.44 7.65 -22.89
C HIS A 36 23.96 7.70 -23.29
N ALA A 37 23.38 6.60 -23.75
CA ALA A 37 21.97 6.54 -24.13
C ALA A 37 21.02 6.82 -22.96
N ILE A 38 21.42 6.42 -21.75
CA ILE A 38 20.65 6.56 -20.52
C ILE A 38 20.87 7.94 -19.88
N PHE A 39 22.12 8.40 -19.85
CA PHE A 39 22.50 9.56 -19.04
C PHE A 39 22.82 10.84 -19.84
N GLU A 40 23.13 10.73 -21.13
CA GLU A 40 23.61 11.87 -21.94
C GLU A 40 22.66 12.21 -23.11
N SER A 41 21.82 11.28 -23.60
CA SER A 41 20.88 11.53 -24.71
C SER A 41 19.40 11.51 -24.31
N GLY A 42 18.84 12.68 -23.99
CA GLY A 42 17.38 12.89 -24.01
C GLY A 42 16.78 13.51 -22.76
N SER A 43 16.54 14.82 -22.83
CA SER A 43 15.85 15.69 -21.86
C SER A 43 16.62 16.04 -20.58
N PRO A 44 16.53 17.31 -20.09
CA PRO A 44 17.11 17.76 -18.84
C PRO A 44 16.29 17.24 -17.65
N SER A 45 16.11 15.93 -17.53
CA SER A 45 15.77 15.33 -16.23
C SER A 45 17.07 15.16 -15.47
N LEU A 46 17.38 16.18 -14.67
CA LEU A 46 18.61 16.40 -13.90
C LEU A 46 18.97 15.29 -12.88
N LEU A 47 18.33 14.10 -12.90
CA LEU A 47 18.21 13.23 -11.72
C LEU A 47 18.29 11.70 -11.94
N GLY A 48 18.61 11.17 -13.15
CA GLY A 48 18.85 9.73 -13.34
C GLY A 48 18.22 9.11 -14.60
N PRO A 49 18.30 7.77 -14.76
CA PRO A 49 17.66 7.05 -15.87
C PRO A 49 16.13 7.17 -15.78
N SER A 50 15.42 7.23 -16.91
CA SER A 50 13.96 7.10 -16.87
C SER A 50 13.53 5.67 -16.52
N HIS A 51 12.37 5.51 -15.86
CA HIS A 51 11.80 4.19 -15.56
C HIS A 51 11.71 3.29 -16.80
N SER A 52 11.25 3.86 -17.91
CA SER A 52 11.13 3.17 -19.20
C SER A 52 12.47 2.67 -19.73
N GLN A 53 13.56 3.41 -19.51
CA GLN A 53 14.92 2.97 -19.89
C GLN A 53 15.40 1.84 -19.00
N ILE A 54 15.25 1.95 -17.67
CA ILE A 54 15.64 0.88 -16.73
C ILE A 54 14.86 -0.39 -17.01
N ARG A 55 13.55 -0.27 -17.19
CA ARG A 55 12.65 -1.37 -17.50
C ARG A 55 13.06 -2.10 -18.77
N LEU A 56 13.36 -1.37 -19.86
CA LEU A 56 13.87 -1.97 -21.09
C LEU A 56 15.17 -2.77 -20.86
N LEU A 57 16.07 -2.29 -20.01
CA LEU A 57 17.32 -3.01 -19.69
C LEU A 57 17.08 -4.27 -18.86
N ILE A 58 16.14 -4.22 -17.91
CA ILE A 58 15.73 -5.39 -17.12
C ILE A 58 15.04 -6.41 -18.02
N GLU A 59 14.07 -5.99 -18.82
CA GLU A 59 13.29 -6.84 -19.74
C GLU A 59 14.17 -7.48 -20.82
N SER A 60 15.21 -6.78 -21.27
CA SER A 60 16.18 -7.32 -22.23
C SER A 60 17.28 -8.18 -21.60
N GLU A 61 17.22 -8.45 -20.30
CA GLU A 61 18.21 -9.20 -19.50
C GLU A 61 19.64 -8.64 -19.67
N TYR A 62 19.77 -7.32 -19.76
CA TYR A 62 21.06 -6.67 -20.00
C TYR A 62 22.07 -6.92 -18.87
N PHE A 63 21.59 -7.01 -17.62
CA PHE A 63 22.44 -7.33 -16.47
C PHE A 63 23.05 -8.73 -16.61
N GLU A 64 22.25 -9.77 -16.82
CA GLU A 64 22.69 -11.16 -16.90
C GLU A 64 23.55 -11.41 -18.13
N ARG A 65 23.15 -10.88 -19.29
CA ARG A 65 23.77 -11.19 -20.59
C ARG A 65 24.99 -10.35 -20.90
N VAL A 66 25.12 -9.17 -20.29
CA VAL A 66 26.20 -8.23 -20.58
C VAL A 66 26.92 -7.82 -19.31
N LEU A 67 26.26 -7.12 -18.38
CA LEU A 67 27.00 -6.47 -17.29
C LEU A 67 27.67 -7.46 -16.34
N TRP A 68 26.94 -8.44 -15.84
CA TRP A 68 27.43 -9.45 -14.90
C TRP A 68 28.33 -10.46 -15.62
N HIS A 69 27.94 -10.90 -16.82
CA HIS A 69 28.73 -11.85 -17.61
C HIS A 69 30.16 -11.35 -17.89
N TYR A 70 30.32 -10.06 -18.20
CA TYR A 70 31.61 -9.44 -18.48
C TYR A 70 32.19 -8.64 -17.30
N PHE A 71 31.72 -8.88 -16.07
CA PHE A 71 32.25 -8.20 -14.88
C PHE A 71 33.63 -8.74 -14.49
N SER A 72 34.56 -7.83 -14.21
CA SER A 72 35.91 -8.10 -13.68
C SER A 72 36.34 -7.01 -12.70
N GLU A 73 37.45 -7.23 -11.97
CA GLU A 73 37.98 -6.26 -11.00
C GLU A 73 38.35 -4.91 -11.62
N ASP A 74 38.67 -4.87 -12.93
CA ASP A 74 39.16 -3.68 -13.64
C ASP A 74 38.11 -2.95 -14.50
N VAL A 75 36.82 -3.31 -14.40
CA VAL A 75 35.74 -2.64 -15.18
C VAL A 75 35.69 -1.12 -15.00
N SER A 76 35.15 -0.36 -15.95
CA SER A 76 35.09 1.10 -15.85
C SER A 76 34.09 1.59 -14.78
N LEU A 77 34.22 2.85 -14.32
CA LEU A 77 33.25 3.47 -13.41
C LEU A 77 31.82 3.51 -14.00
N ARG A 78 31.70 3.64 -15.33
CA ARG A 78 30.40 3.61 -16.05
C ARG A 78 29.76 2.23 -16.00
N HIS A 79 30.57 1.17 -16.08
CA HIS A 79 30.10 -0.21 -15.92
C HIS A 79 29.60 -0.43 -14.48
N LEU A 80 30.34 0.04 -13.48
CA LEU A 80 29.90 -0.01 -12.08
C LEU A 80 28.60 0.75 -11.86
N GLU A 81 28.47 1.96 -12.43
CA GLU A 81 27.23 2.75 -12.33
C GLU A 81 26.02 1.97 -12.86
N LEU A 82 26.13 1.37 -14.05
CA LEU A 82 25.03 0.57 -14.62
C LEU A 82 24.72 -0.70 -13.84
N ILE A 83 25.74 -1.38 -13.30
CA ILE A 83 25.54 -2.55 -12.42
C ILE A 83 24.73 -2.15 -11.20
N VAL A 84 25.16 -1.09 -10.51
CA VAL A 84 24.55 -0.65 -9.26
C VAL A 84 23.11 -0.17 -9.50
N VAL A 85 22.88 0.64 -10.53
CA VAL A 85 21.54 1.13 -10.89
C VAL A 85 20.56 0.00 -11.18
N LEU A 86 20.97 -1.00 -11.98
CA LEU A 86 20.09 -2.14 -12.30
C LEU A 86 19.89 -3.06 -11.11
N LEU A 87 20.91 -3.26 -10.27
CA LEU A 87 20.79 -4.07 -9.07
C LEU A 87 19.88 -3.43 -8.03
N ILE A 88 19.96 -2.13 -7.80
CA ILE A 88 19.01 -1.41 -6.93
C ILE A 88 17.58 -1.69 -7.38
N GLN A 89 17.27 -1.45 -8.67
CA GLN A 89 15.92 -1.64 -9.17
C GLN A 89 15.45 -3.10 -9.09
N LYS A 90 16.35 -4.06 -9.39
CA LYS A 90 16.05 -5.49 -9.28
C LYS A 90 15.80 -5.91 -7.83
N LEU A 91 16.63 -5.47 -6.90
CA LEU A 91 16.49 -5.83 -5.48
C LEU A 91 15.31 -5.14 -4.80
N GLU A 92 14.90 -3.96 -5.27
CA GLU A 92 13.65 -3.31 -4.84
C GLU A 92 12.40 -4.07 -5.30
N THR A 93 12.49 -4.84 -6.39
CA THR A 93 11.34 -5.52 -7.02
C THR A 93 11.28 -7.03 -6.81
N ILE A 94 12.34 -7.67 -6.29
CA ILE A 94 12.52 -9.13 -6.32
C ILE A 94 12.70 -9.73 -4.91
N ALA A 95 12.29 -10.99 -4.73
CA ALA A 95 12.45 -11.78 -3.50
C ALA A 95 13.92 -12.11 -3.14
N ASN A 96 14.21 -12.26 -1.84
CA ASN A 96 15.54 -12.51 -1.25
C ASN A 96 16.34 -13.67 -1.89
N LEU A 97 15.68 -14.64 -2.52
CA LEU A 97 16.30 -15.77 -3.23
C LEU A 97 17.27 -15.34 -4.34
N GLN A 98 16.98 -14.28 -5.11
CA GLN A 98 17.92 -13.83 -6.15
C GLN A 98 19.14 -13.13 -5.57
N LEU A 99 18.99 -12.43 -4.44
CA LEU A 99 20.11 -11.84 -3.72
C LEU A 99 21.02 -12.94 -3.13
N GLN A 100 20.44 -14.03 -2.61
CA GLN A 100 21.20 -15.21 -2.19
C GLN A 100 22.00 -15.81 -3.36
N ASN A 101 21.38 -15.97 -4.53
CA ASN A 101 22.07 -16.48 -5.71
C ASN A 101 23.21 -15.57 -6.17
N LEU A 102 23.01 -14.24 -6.11
CA LEU A 102 24.05 -13.27 -6.43
C LEU A 102 25.19 -13.31 -5.39
N ALA A 103 24.86 -13.40 -4.10
CA ALA A 103 25.82 -13.42 -3.01
C ALA A 103 26.65 -14.73 -2.97
N GLY A 104 26.10 -15.83 -3.49
CA GLY A 104 26.83 -17.09 -3.67
C GLY A 104 27.87 -17.06 -4.79
N ASP A 105 27.89 -16.04 -5.65
CA ASP A 105 28.88 -15.86 -6.72
C ASP A 105 30.15 -15.17 -6.17
N SER A 106 31.33 -15.74 -6.43
CA SER A 106 32.60 -15.19 -5.95
C SER A 106 32.90 -13.77 -6.45
N ARG A 107 32.28 -13.36 -7.57
CA ARG A 107 32.38 -11.99 -8.12
C ARG A 107 31.70 -10.94 -7.24
N PHE A 108 30.74 -11.34 -6.40
CA PHE A 108 30.03 -10.42 -5.51
C PHE A 108 30.98 -9.76 -4.50
N ASP A 109 31.91 -10.54 -3.94
CA ASP A 109 32.93 -10.03 -3.03
C ASP A 109 33.82 -8.96 -3.67
N VAL A 110 34.21 -9.20 -4.92
CA VAL A 110 35.01 -8.26 -5.72
C VAL A 110 34.22 -6.97 -5.97
N LEU A 111 32.93 -7.08 -6.29
CA LEU A 111 32.05 -5.93 -6.48
C LEU A 111 31.96 -5.10 -5.19
N VAL A 112 31.56 -5.70 -4.06
CA VAL A 112 31.32 -4.97 -2.81
C VAL A 112 32.59 -4.24 -2.35
N ASN A 113 33.74 -4.91 -2.36
CA ASN A 113 35.00 -4.30 -1.97
C ASN A 113 35.38 -3.12 -2.88
N ARG A 114 35.14 -3.26 -4.19
CA ARG A 114 35.38 -2.20 -5.15
C ARG A 114 34.47 -0.99 -4.95
N LEU A 115 33.18 -1.21 -4.63
CA LEU A 115 32.24 -0.12 -4.36
C LEU A 115 32.62 0.66 -3.09
N ILE A 116 33.01 -0.04 -2.02
CA ILE A 116 33.48 0.56 -0.76
C ILE A 116 34.75 1.37 -0.99
N GLN A 117 35.72 0.83 -1.75
CA GLN A 117 36.95 1.56 -2.09
C GLN A 117 36.67 2.82 -2.92
N THR A 118 35.75 2.74 -3.88
CA THR A 118 35.37 3.86 -4.75
C THR A 118 34.77 5.03 -3.95
N THR A 119 34.10 4.74 -2.83
CA THR A 119 33.44 5.73 -1.96
C THR A 119 34.22 6.08 -0.69
N LEU A 120 35.44 5.56 -0.53
CA LEU A 120 36.24 5.74 0.69
C LEU A 120 36.72 7.18 0.91
N ILE A 121 37.01 7.91 -0.17
CA ILE A 121 37.52 9.29 -0.11
C ILE A 121 36.63 10.17 -0.97
N VAL A 122 35.85 11.02 -0.30
CA VAL A 122 35.06 12.07 -0.96
C VAL A 122 35.98 13.28 -1.15
N THR A 123 36.26 13.68 -2.39
CA THR A 123 37.14 14.81 -2.75
C THR A 123 36.39 15.87 -3.57
N ASP A 124 36.93 17.08 -3.69
CA ASP A 124 36.32 18.23 -4.39
C ASP A 124 36.03 18.03 -5.89
N ARG A 125 36.43 16.90 -6.50
CA ARG A 125 36.16 16.53 -7.91
C ARG A 125 35.31 15.25 -8.04
N ALA A 126 34.40 15.02 -7.09
CA ALA A 126 33.69 13.74 -6.96
C ALA A 126 32.64 13.48 -8.05
N ASN A 127 32.49 12.20 -8.40
CA ASN A 127 31.36 11.66 -9.16
C ASN A 127 30.19 11.39 -8.20
N PHE A 128 29.60 12.46 -7.66
CA PHE A 128 28.58 12.40 -6.60
C PHE A 128 27.40 11.50 -6.97
N LYS A 129 27.03 11.48 -8.25
CA LYS A 129 25.99 10.60 -8.78
C LYS A 129 26.28 9.12 -8.55
N LEU A 130 27.48 8.65 -8.95
CA LEU A 130 27.89 7.27 -8.70
C LEU A 130 27.96 6.99 -7.19
N PHE A 131 28.47 7.93 -6.40
CA PHE A 131 28.54 7.76 -4.95
C PHE A 131 27.16 7.63 -4.31
N GLY A 132 26.18 8.43 -4.76
CA GLY A 132 24.78 8.31 -4.34
C GLY A 132 24.22 6.91 -4.60
N TYR A 133 24.40 6.41 -5.83
CA TYR A 133 23.98 5.04 -6.16
C TYR A 133 24.68 3.98 -5.32
N ILE A 134 25.99 4.11 -5.07
CA ILE A 134 26.72 3.15 -4.24
C ILE A 134 26.19 3.16 -2.80
N VAL A 135 26.02 4.34 -2.19
CA VAL A 135 25.49 4.47 -0.82
C VAL A 135 24.09 3.89 -0.73
N ARG A 136 23.21 4.18 -1.71
CA ARG A 136 21.88 3.60 -1.80
C ARG A 136 21.92 2.07 -1.90
N PHE A 137 22.80 1.52 -2.74
CA PHE A 137 22.95 0.07 -2.88
C PHE A 137 23.46 -0.61 -1.60
N VAL A 138 24.39 0.02 -0.87
CA VAL A 138 24.79 -0.47 0.46
C VAL A 138 23.61 -0.48 1.42
N GLY A 139 22.74 0.53 1.38
CA GLY A 139 21.49 0.55 2.14
C GLY A 139 20.53 -0.58 1.74
N VAL A 140 20.40 -0.89 0.45
CA VAL A 140 19.60 -2.02 -0.05
C VAL A 140 20.17 -3.35 0.48
N LEU A 141 21.48 -3.54 0.38
CA LEU A 141 22.14 -4.74 0.88
C LEU A 141 21.99 -4.90 2.40
N TYR A 142 22.08 -3.81 3.16
CA TYR A 142 21.88 -3.85 4.60
C TYR A 142 20.44 -4.20 4.97
N SER A 143 19.45 -3.58 4.32
CA SER A 143 18.02 -3.78 4.62
C SER A 143 17.51 -5.16 4.18
N LYS A 144 17.87 -5.64 2.98
CA LYS A 144 17.39 -6.91 2.41
C LYS A 144 18.31 -8.10 2.65
N GLY A 145 19.61 -7.87 2.82
CA GLY A 145 20.63 -8.91 2.93
C GLY A 145 20.99 -9.31 4.36
N ARG A 146 20.27 -8.81 5.37
CA ARG A 146 20.51 -9.12 6.78
C ARG A 146 20.45 -10.62 7.09
N ASP A 147 19.43 -11.29 6.56
CA ASP A 147 19.20 -12.72 6.80
C ASP A 147 20.04 -13.62 5.88
N ILE A 148 20.88 -13.02 5.03
CA ILE A 148 21.78 -13.72 4.11
C ILE A 148 23.20 -13.65 4.70
N PRO A 149 23.74 -14.75 5.24
CA PRO A 149 25.01 -14.76 5.95
C PRO A 149 26.17 -14.16 5.13
N GLU A 150 26.19 -14.42 3.82
CA GLU A 150 27.22 -13.94 2.89
C GLU A 150 27.20 -12.42 2.76
N VAL A 151 26.01 -11.81 2.66
CA VAL A 151 25.85 -10.34 2.58
C VAL A 151 26.12 -9.72 3.94
N ALA A 152 25.57 -10.30 5.00
CA ALA A 152 25.73 -9.85 6.37
C ALA A 152 27.20 -9.76 6.78
N ALA A 153 28.01 -10.78 6.45
CA ALA A 153 29.44 -10.83 6.74
C ALA A 153 30.25 -9.68 6.11
N LYS A 154 29.74 -9.06 5.03
CA LYS A 154 30.42 -7.95 4.34
C LYS A 154 29.94 -6.59 4.79
N ILE A 155 28.64 -6.42 5.05
CA ILE A 155 28.03 -5.13 5.31
C ILE A 155 27.99 -4.78 6.81
N HIS A 156 27.68 -5.71 7.72
CA HIS A 156 27.64 -5.41 9.17
C HIS A 156 28.96 -4.83 9.72
N PRO A 157 30.15 -5.29 9.28
CA PRO A 157 31.42 -4.71 9.71
C PRO A 157 31.61 -3.21 9.41
N LEU A 158 30.81 -2.62 8.50
CA LEU A 158 30.85 -1.18 8.20
C LEU A 158 30.26 -0.32 9.33
N PHE A 159 29.49 -0.93 10.24
CA PHE A 159 28.75 -0.25 11.30
C PHE A 159 29.06 -0.82 12.70
N ASP A 160 30.14 -1.58 12.82
CA ASP A 160 30.51 -2.27 14.06
C ASP A 160 31.15 -1.32 15.09
N ILE A 161 31.29 -1.74 16.35
CA ILE A 161 31.93 -0.99 17.44
C ILE A 161 33.36 -0.52 17.08
N THR A 162 34.02 -1.17 16.13
CA THR A 162 35.35 -0.81 15.64
C THR A 162 35.42 0.57 14.97
N ILE A 163 34.29 1.14 14.54
CA ILE A 163 34.21 2.51 14.00
C ILE A 163 34.55 3.57 15.04
N TRP A 164 34.45 3.25 16.34
CA TRP A 164 34.79 4.16 17.43
C TRP A 164 36.26 4.57 17.43
N ASN A 165 37.15 3.79 16.79
CA ASN A 165 38.55 4.17 16.58
C ASN A 165 38.74 5.51 15.85
N ASN A 166 37.70 6.00 15.17
CA ASN A 166 37.74 7.30 14.49
C ASN A 166 37.26 8.45 15.39
N ILE A 167 36.74 8.17 16.59
CA ILE A 167 36.28 9.16 17.57
C ILE A 167 37.45 9.51 18.50
N THR A 168 37.70 10.79 18.73
CA THR A 168 38.68 11.23 19.72
C THR A 168 38.16 10.97 21.14
N GLY A 169 38.96 10.32 21.99
CA GLY A 169 38.57 10.00 23.38
C GLY A 169 37.61 8.81 23.51
N TYR A 170 37.51 7.95 22.49
CA TYR A 170 36.59 6.81 22.46
C TYR A 170 36.77 5.81 23.62
N GLU A 171 37.95 5.80 24.25
CA GLU A 171 38.29 4.95 25.39
C GLU A 171 37.39 5.21 26.62
N GLU A 172 36.87 6.42 26.77
CA GLU A 172 35.97 6.82 27.85
C GLU A 172 34.51 6.38 27.59
N LEU A 173 34.18 5.97 26.36
CA LEU A 173 32.84 5.53 25.97
C LEU A 173 32.58 4.05 26.29
N PHE A 174 33.61 3.30 26.70
CA PHE A 174 33.49 1.88 27.02
C PHE A 174 32.91 1.68 28.44
N ASP A 175 31.85 0.89 28.52
CA ASP A 175 31.52 0.12 29.72
C ASP A 175 32.26 -1.24 29.72
N LYS A 176 32.13 -2.00 30.81
CA LYS A 176 32.84 -3.30 30.95
C LYS A 176 32.46 -4.30 29.85
N ASP A 177 31.20 -4.33 29.43
CA ASP A 177 30.68 -5.31 28.47
C ASP A 177 31.07 -4.95 27.02
N SER A 178 30.98 -3.67 26.66
CA SER A 178 31.38 -3.16 25.34
C SER A 178 32.89 -3.24 25.12
N GLN A 179 33.70 -3.08 26.16
CA GLN A 179 35.15 -3.23 26.07
C GLN A 179 35.56 -4.68 25.75
N GLU A 180 34.88 -5.66 26.34
CA GLU A 180 35.14 -7.09 26.07
C GLU A 180 34.77 -7.45 24.62
N VAL A 181 33.62 -6.97 24.14
CA VAL A 181 33.17 -7.15 22.75
C VAL A 181 34.14 -6.50 21.77
N TYR A 182 34.59 -5.27 22.05
CA TYR A 182 35.57 -4.56 21.25
C TYR A 182 36.89 -5.34 21.14
N ASN A 183 37.44 -5.78 22.27
CA ASN A 183 38.71 -6.50 22.31
C ASN A 183 38.64 -7.83 21.55
N LYS A 184 37.53 -8.57 21.68
CA LYS A 184 37.29 -9.83 20.96
C LYS A 184 37.23 -9.63 19.43
N LYS A 185 36.61 -8.54 18.97
CA LYS A 185 36.50 -8.23 17.53
C LYS A 185 37.81 -7.70 16.97
N LEU A 186 38.53 -6.91 17.75
CA LEU A 186 39.86 -6.43 17.40
C LEU A 186 40.85 -7.59 17.28
N SER A 187 40.86 -8.54 18.22
CA SER A 187 41.76 -9.70 18.19
C SER A 187 41.45 -10.63 17.00
N ALA A 188 40.17 -10.93 16.75
CA ALA A 188 39.76 -11.73 15.60
C ALA A 188 40.16 -11.09 14.24
N SER A 189 40.14 -9.76 14.17
CA SER A 189 40.55 -9.02 12.98
C SER A 189 42.07 -8.97 12.80
N LEU A 190 42.87 -9.04 13.87
CA LEU A 190 44.34 -8.95 13.80
C LEU A 190 45.03 -10.28 13.44
N GLU A 191 44.40 -11.43 13.68
CA GLU A 191 44.98 -12.76 13.40
C GLU A 191 45.08 -13.11 11.91
N GLN A 192 44.36 -12.41 11.02
CA GLN A 192 44.39 -12.65 9.58
C GLN A 192 45.15 -11.52 8.85
N LEU A 193 46.44 -11.63 8.57
CA LEU A 193 47.23 -10.51 7.99
C LEU A 193 46.69 -9.90 6.66
N LYS A 194 45.86 -10.60 5.88
CA LYS A 194 45.14 -10.04 4.71
C LYS A 194 43.96 -9.13 5.10
N SER A 195 43.38 -9.31 6.29
CA SER A 195 42.24 -8.55 6.79
C SER A 195 42.62 -7.14 7.23
N LYS A 196 43.91 -6.79 7.47
CA LYS A 196 44.25 -5.47 8.04
C LYS A 196 43.90 -4.30 7.12
N ILE A 197 44.06 -4.47 5.80
CA ILE A 197 43.63 -3.47 4.81
C ILE A 197 42.10 -3.44 4.75
N GLU A 198 41.46 -4.60 4.68
CA GLU A 198 40.00 -4.73 4.63
C GLU A 198 39.30 -4.17 5.89
N PHE A 199 39.91 -4.38 7.05
CA PHE A 199 39.53 -3.86 8.36
C PHE A 199 39.65 -2.35 8.41
N ASN A 200 40.78 -1.80 7.95
CA ASN A 200 40.96 -0.35 7.86
C ASN A 200 39.99 0.30 6.87
N LEU A 201 39.69 -0.36 5.74
CA LEU A 201 38.68 0.09 4.79
C LEU A 201 37.30 0.14 5.43
N LYS A 202 36.87 -0.97 6.07
CA LYS A 202 35.54 -1.11 6.68
C LYS A 202 35.34 -0.15 7.85
N ASN A 203 36.32 -0.01 8.74
CA ASN A 203 36.23 0.87 9.91
C ASN A 203 36.20 2.35 9.56
N LYS A 204 36.82 2.76 8.45
CA LYS A 204 36.93 4.18 8.07
C LYS A 204 35.87 4.62 7.08
N TRP A 205 35.18 3.70 6.43
CA TRP A 205 34.27 4.02 5.33
C TRP A 205 33.17 4.99 5.72
N ILE A 206 32.34 4.65 6.72
CA ILE A 206 31.23 5.51 7.14
C ILE A 206 31.72 6.84 7.73
N PHE A 207 32.84 6.82 8.46
CA PHE A 207 33.44 8.04 9.00
C PHE A 207 33.91 8.98 7.89
N ASN A 208 34.70 8.49 6.93
CA ASN A 208 35.18 9.30 5.81
C ASN A 208 34.03 9.79 4.92
N LEU A 209 32.98 8.98 4.74
CA LEU A 209 31.80 9.35 3.98
C LEU A 209 31.10 10.56 4.62
N LEU A 210 30.84 10.51 5.93
CA LEU A 210 30.20 11.60 6.66
C LEU A 210 31.08 12.85 6.71
N ILE A 211 32.35 12.72 7.08
CA ILE A 211 33.27 13.86 7.21
C ILE A 211 33.60 14.50 5.86
N GLY A 212 33.83 13.69 4.83
CA GLY A 212 34.07 14.20 3.48
C GLY A 212 32.88 14.99 2.95
N SER A 213 31.66 14.51 3.19
CA SER A 213 30.43 15.21 2.81
C SER A 213 30.24 16.50 3.61
N SER A 214 30.52 16.50 4.92
CA SER A 214 30.47 17.70 5.76
C SER A 214 31.43 18.80 5.30
N LYS A 215 32.67 18.45 4.91
CA LYS A 215 33.64 19.43 4.40
C LYS A 215 33.14 20.10 3.13
N ILE A 216 32.61 19.32 2.18
CA ILE A 216 32.08 19.83 0.92
C ILE A 216 30.87 20.75 1.15
N LEU A 217 30.00 20.42 2.11
CA LEU A 217 28.84 21.24 2.48
C LEU A 217 29.23 22.64 3.00
N LEU A 218 30.39 22.74 3.67
CA LEU A 218 30.90 23.97 4.24
C LEU A 218 31.69 24.80 3.21
N GLU A 219 32.53 24.16 2.42
CA GLU A 219 33.54 24.83 1.60
C GLU A 219 33.10 25.13 0.15
N SER A 220 32.05 24.48 -0.37
CA SER A 220 31.81 24.46 -1.83
C SER A 220 30.43 24.97 -2.32
N GLU A 221 30.41 25.50 -3.54
CA GLU A 221 29.17 25.82 -4.29
C GLU A 221 28.47 24.57 -4.86
N PHE A 222 29.08 23.37 -4.74
CA PHE A 222 28.52 22.12 -5.26
C PHE A 222 27.20 21.73 -4.61
N CYS A 223 26.86 22.33 -3.46
CA CYS A 223 25.58 22.14 -2.78
C CYS A 223 24.35 22.39 -3.67
N LYS A 224 24.49 23.26 -4.67
CA LYS A 224 23.43 23.57 -5.65
C LYS A 224 23.31 22.53 -6.76
N THR A 225 24.27 21.61 -6.89
CA THR A 225 24.22 20.58 -7.92
C THR A 225 23.25 19.47 -7.53
N PRO A 226 22.41 18.98 -8.46
CA PRO A 226 21.46 17.91 -8.17
C PRO A 226 22.16 16.60 -7.78
N ASP A 227 23.34 16.33 -8.34
CA ASP A 227 24.11 15.12 -8.03
C ASP A 227 24.60 15.10 -6.57
N PHE A 228 25.06 16.25 -6.04
CA PHE A 228 25.46 16.34 -4.63
C PHE A 228 24.26 16.22 -3.70
N GLN A 229 23.13 16.83 -4.05
CA GLN A 229 21.90 16.68 -3.26
C GLN A 229 21.47 15.20 -3.20
N SER A 230 21.39 14.52 -4.33
CA SER A 230 21.05 13.09 -4.40
C SER A 230 22.01 12.21 -3.59
N PHE A 231 23.30 12.56 -3.57
CA PHE A 231 24.29 11.91 -2.73
C PHE A 231 23.99 12.09 -1.23
N VAL A 232 23.69 13.31 -0.78
CA VAL A 232 23.31 13.59 0.61
C VAL A 232 21.99 12.89 0.98
N GLU A 233 21.00 12.89 0.09
CA GLU A 233 19.74 12.16 0.28
C GLU A 233 19.98 10.65 0.51
N SER A 234 20.92 10.07 -0.26
CA SER A 234 21.31 8.67 -0.13
C SER A 234 22.00 8.39 1.22
N ILE A 235 22.83 9.32 1.72
CA ILE A 235 23.46 9.22 3.04
C ILE A 235 22.40 9.28 4.15
N LEU A 236 21.49 10.27 4.11
CA LEU A 236 20.42 10.40 5.10
C LEU A 236 19.54 9.15 5.15
N SER A 237 19.26 8.55 3.99
CA SER A 237 18.49 7.32 3.89
C SER A 237 19.23 6.13 4.49
N LEU A 238 20.53 5.96 4.20
CA LEU A 238 21.35 4.92 4.82
C LEU A 238 21.38 5.04 6.37
N LEU A 239 21.54 6.27 6.87
CA LEU A 239 21.54 6.54 8.31
C LEU A 239 20.17 6.22 8.94
N THR A 240 19.08 6.54 8.25
CA THR A 240 17.71 6.22 8.67
C THR A 240 17.53 4.70 8.79
N ILE A 241 17.92 3.95 7.75
CA ILE A 241 17.87 2.48 7.76
C ILE A 241 18.66 1.94 8.94
N LYS A 242 19.89 2.43 9.17
CA LYS A 242 20.70 1.92 10.28
C LYS A 242 20.03 2.24 11.62
N LEU A 243 19.62 3.47 11.87
CA LEU A 243 19.02 3.92 13.14
C LEU A 243 17.65 3.29 13.46
N SER A 244 16.93 2.82 12.45
CA SER A 244 15.65 2.11 12.62
C SER A 244 15.74 0.71 13.26
N GLN A 245 16.93 0.12 13.45
CA GLN A 245 17.07 -1.29 13.89
C GLN A 245 17.36 -1.43 15.42
N VAL A 246 16.54 -2.14 16.20
CA VAL A 246 16.65 -2.16 17.68
C VAL A 246 17.91 -2.86 18.21
N GLU A 247 18.28 -4.00 17.61
CA GLU A 247 19.18 -5.01 18.19
C GLU A 247 20.68 -4.68 18.02
N GLU A 248 21.04 -3.75 17.13
CA GLU A 248 22.44 -3.53 16.68
C GLU A 248 22.88 -2.06 16.72
N ASN A 249 22.13 -1.19 17.39
CA ASN A 249 22.25 0.25 17.24
C ASN A 249 22.91 1.01 18.36
N ASP A 250 23.12 0.39 19.52
CA ASP A 250 23.59 1.15 20.67
C ASP A 250 25.02 1.70 20.40
N TYR A 251 25.88 0.93 19.72
CA TYR A 251 27.22 1.40 19.31
C TYR A 251 27.20 2.42 18.18
N PHE A 252 26.37 2.21 17.15
CA PHE A 252 26.30 3.10 16.01
C PHE A 252 25.69 4.46 16.38
N ARG A 253 24.70 4.49 17.30
CA ARG A 253 24.09 5.73 17.81
C ARG A 253 25.12 6.61 18.51
N VAL A 254 25.99 6.04 19.34
CA VAL A 254 27.08 6.77 19.99
C VAL A 254 28.01 7.40 18.95
N PHE A 255 28.40 6.64 17.93
CA PHE A 255 29.23 7.15 16.82
C PHE A 255 28.52 8.26 16.03
N TYR A 256 27.26 8.05 15.64
CA TYR A 256 26.46 9.01 14.89
C TYR A 256 26.31 10.33 15.66
N ASN A 257 26.01 10.25 16.95
CA ASN A 257 25.94 11.39 17.85
C ASN A 257 27.30 12.10 17.97
N ALA A 258 28.43 11.38 17.91
CA ALA A 258 29.74 12.02 17.95
C ALA A 258 30.05 12.84 16.69
N VAL A 259 29.62 12.37 15.51
CA VAL A 259 29.95 12.97 14.21
C VAL A 259 29.11 14.22 13.89
N GLN A 260 27.89 14.33 14.43
CA GLN A 260 27.02 15.52 14.28
C GLN A 260 26.73 15.92 12.82
N PHE A 261 26.54 14.93 11.94
CA PHE A 261 26.28 15.16 10.52
C PHE A 261 24.94 15.87 10.26
N LEU A 262 23.86 15.44 10.92
CA LEU A 262 22.51 15.95 10.67
C LEU A 262 22.34 17.44 11.03
N PRO A 263 22.79 17.94 12.19
CA PRO A 263 22.75 19.38 12.49
C PRO A 263 23.44 20.25 11.43
N LEU A 264 24.55 19.78 10.84
CA LEU A 264 25.24 20.48 9.75
C LEU A 264 24.37 20.55 8.48
N VAL A 265 23.73 19.45 8.11
CA VAL A 265 22.82 19.40 6.94
C VAL A 265 21.64 20.34 7.14
N VAL A 266 21.02 20.34 8.33
CA VAL A 266 19.88 21.21 8.66
C VAL A 266 20.29 22.69 8.64
N LEU A 267 21.46 23.04 9.20
CA LEU A 267 21.96 24.41 9.19
C LEU A 267 22.15 24.97 7.78
N HIS A 268 22.55 24.12 6.84
CA HIS A 268 22.86 24.52 5.47
C HIS A 268 21.81 24.03 4.45
N LYS A 269 20.60 23.69 4.89
CA LYS A 269 19.54 23.16 4.01
C LYS A 269 19.21 24.10 2.83
N ASP A 270 19.32 25.41 3.05
CA ASP A 270 19.04 26.43 2.03
C ASP A 270 20.10 26.49 0.91
N LYS A 271 21.25 25.82 1.07
CA LYS A 271 22.27 25.71 0.02
C LYS A 271 21.90 24.68 -1.05
N PHE A 272 20.96 23.77 -0.78
CA PHE A 272 20.53 22.73 -1.70
C PHE A 272 19.53 23.26 -2.75
N ASN A 273 19.39 22.52 -3.85
CA ASN A 273 18.43 22.87 -4.91
C ASN A 273 16.97 22.67 -4.46
N ASP A 274 16.70 21.65 -3.65
CA ASP A 274 15.42 21.40 -2.98
C ASP A 274 15.61 21.25 -1.45
N PRO A 275 15.58 22.37 -0.70
CA PRO A 275 15.72 22.35 0.76
C PRO A 275 14.63 21.55 1.48
N ARG A 276 13.42 21.47 0.92
CA ARG A 276 12.27 20.79 1.56
C ARG A 276 12.47 19.28 1.56
N ARG A 277 13.00 18.74 0.47
CA ARG A 277 13.31 17.31 0.37
C ARG A 277 14.31 16.89 1.44
N ILE A 278 15.33 17.71 1.68
CA ILE A 278 16.33 17.50 2.74
C ILE A 278 15.69 17.61 4.12
N GLU A 279 14.82 18.59 4.35
CA GLU A 279 14.09 18.76 5.61
C GLU A 279 13.21 17.53 5.92
N GLN A 280 12.45 17.02 4.95
CA GLN A 280 11.66 15.80 5.14
C GLN A 280 12.52 14.58 5.53
N LEU A 281 13.66 14.39 4.88
CA LEU A 281 14.59 13.30 5.21
C LEU A 281 15.23 13.50 6.59
N ALA A 282 15.57 14.73 6.93
CA ALA A 282 16.09 15.10 8.24
C ALA A 282 15.07 14.82 9.35
N ASP A 283 13.81 15.19 9.15
CA ASP A 283 12.72 14.96 10.11
C ASP A 283 12.52 13.47 10.41
N VAL A 284 12.53 12.63 9.36
CA VAL A 284 12.46 11.17 9.51
C VAL A 284 13.66 10.65 10.31
N LEU A 285 14.86 11.18 10.07
CA LEU A 285 16.06 10.76 10.80
C LEU A 285 16.01 11.16 12.28
N VAL A 286 15.52 12.37 12.60
CA VAL A 286 15.30 12.85 13.97
C VAL A 286 14.33 11.95 14.73
N TYR A 287 13.25 11.52 14.08
CA TYR A 287 12.27 10.59 14.68
C TYR A 287 12.93 9.30 15.19
N TYR A 288 13.78 8.67 14.36
CA TYR A 288 14.50 7.45 14.75
C TYR A 288 15.62 7.69 15.77
N GLU A 289 16.16 8.91 15.87
CA GLU A 289 17.16 9.25 16.87
C GLU A 289 16.60 9.17 18.30
N LEU A 290 15.33 9.51 18.50
CA LEU A 290 14.72 9.74 19.81
C LEU A 290 13.79 8.62 20.32
N SER A 291 13.39 7.70 19.45
CA SER A 291 12.40 6.65 19.73
C SER A 291 12.81 5.59 20.80
N LYS A 292 14.04 5.60 21.30
CA LYS A 292 14.42 4.91 22.56
C LYS A 292 14.48 5.95 23.71
N ASN A 293 13.37 6.09 24.44
CA ASN A 293 13.32 6.47 25.86
C ASN A 293 13.49 7.94 26.32
N LEU A 294 13.48 8.96 25.47
CA LEU A 294 13.57 10.35 25.97
C LEU A 294 12.40 11.19 25.46
N GLN A 295 11.48 11.56 26.37
CA GLN A 295 10.48 12.59 26.09
C GLN A 295 11.21 13.91 25.84
N GLU A 296 10.78 14.67 24.83
CA GLU A 296 11.30 16.00 24.44
C GLU A 296 11.54 16.93 25.64
N SER A 297 10.70 16.76 26.67
CA SER A 297 10.78 17.45 27.94
C SER A 297 12.10 17.23 28.70
N GLU A 298 12.68 16.03 28.68
CA GLU A 298 13.82 15.70 29.53
C GLU A 298 15.12 16.39 29.10
N PHE A 299 15.39 16.49 27.79
CA PHE A 299 16.57 17.20 27.29
C PHE A 299 16.49 18.70 27.53
N PHE A 300 15.31 19.29 27.34
CA PHE A 300 15.10 20.70 27.61
C PHE A 300 15.28 21.01 29.11
N TYR A 301 14.76 20.16 30.00
CA TYR A 301 14.96 20.32 31.44
C TYR A 301 16.43 20.16 31.86
N LYS A 302 17.17 19.21 31.27
CA LYS A 302 18.62 19.09 31.49
C LYS A 302 19.38 20.31 30.99
N LEU A 303 19.03 20.84 29.81
CA LEU A 303 19.61 22.07 29.30
C LEU A 303 19.36 23.24 30.26
N GLN A 304 18.12 23.37 30.76
CA GLN A 304 17.77 24.36 31.78
C GLN A 304 18.63 24.21 33.04
N GLU A 305 18.77 22.99 33.58
CA GLU A 305 19.60 22.70 34.77
C GLU A 305 21.08 23.09 34.55
N TYR A 306 21.65 22.76 33.39
CA TYR A 306 23.04 23.12 33.07
C TYR A 306 23.22 24.62 32.86
N VAL A 307 22.28 25.30 32.20
CA VAL A 307 22.32 26.76 32.06
C VAL A 307 22.22 27.43 33.42
N PHE A 308 21.38 26.93 34.33
CA PHE A 308 21.24 27.46 35.68
C PHE A 308 22.52 27.27 36.51
N SER A 309 23.09 26.06 36.50
CA SER A 309 24.28 25.74 37.30
C SER A 309 25.55 26.40 36.79
N LEU A 310 25.72 26.54 35.47
CA LEU A 310 26.93 27.09 34.87
C LEU A 310 26.86 28.60 34.61
N PHE A 311 25.68 29.16 34.35
CA PHE A 311 25.50 30.56 33.95
C PHE A 311 24.34 31.27 34.68
N PRO A 312 24.42 31.44 36.02
CA PRO A 312 23.30 31.94 36.84
C PRO A 312 22.79 33.32 36.40
N THR A 313 23.66 34.22 35.95
CA THR A 313 23.33 35.59 35.52
C THR A 313 22.53 35.65 34.21
N LYS A 314 22.71 34.67 33.31
CA LYS A 314 21.99 34.56 32.03
C LYS A 314 20.76 33.64 32.13
N SER A 315 20.62 32.90 33.23
CA SER A 315 19.53 31.93 33.43
C SER A 315 18.15 32.57 33.68
N HIS A 316 18.08 33.83 34.12
CA HIS A 316 16.82 34.47 34.49
C HIS A 316 15.78 34.56 33.35
N GLU A 317 16.20 34.72 32.09
CA GLU A 317 15.27 34.78 30.95
C GLU A 317 14.63 33.44 30.60
N LEU A 318 15.37 32.33 30.74
CA LEU A 318 14.91 30.97 30.39
C LEU A 318 13.94 30.39 31.43
N PHE A 319 14.07 30.79 32.69
CA PHE A 319 13.29 30.23 33.82
C PHE A 319 12.07 31.06 34.22
N MET A 320 12.09 32.39 34.08
CA MET A 320 10.98 33.25 34.52
C MET A 320 9.82 33.34 33.51
N ASN A 321 10.04 32.98 32.23
CA ASN A 321 9.08 33.26 31.15
C ASN A 321 8.21 32.07 30.69
N MET A 322 8.49 30.82 31.07
CA MET A 322 7.55 29.66 31.10
C MET A 322 8.30 28.31 31.26
N PRO A 323 7.81 27.37 32.11
CA PRO A 323 8.56 26.19 32.54
C PRO A 323 8.43 24.94 31.63
N SER A 324 7.98 25.04 30.37
CA SER A 324 7.63 23.87 29.55
C SER A 324 8.12 23.96 28.10
N VAL A 325 8.57 22.84 27.53
CA VAL A 325 8.95 22.68 26.10
C VAL A 325 7.85 23.15 25.17
N TYR A 326 6.59 22.90 25.53
CA TYR A 326 5.42 23.25 24.70
C TYR A 326 5.17 24.76 24.58
N ALA A 327 5.83 25.59 25.40
CA ALA A 327 5.73 27.05 25.33
C ALA A 327 6.90 27.72 24.58
N TYR A 328 7.90 26.93 24.17
CA TYR A 328 9.13 27.42 23.55
C TYR A 328 9.22 26.97 22.10
N THR A 329 9.77 27.80 21.21
CA THR A 329 9.95 27.45 19.79
C THR A 329 11.44 27.35 19.47
N PRO A 330 11.85 26.57 18.44
CA PRO A 330 13.25 26.49 18.00
C PRO A 330 13.88 27.86 17.78
N ASN A 331 13.12 28.82 17.24
CA ASN A 331 13.59 30.19 17.00
C ASN A 331 13.85 30.95 18.29
N LYS A 332 12.99 30.84 19.31
CA LYS A 332 13.20 31.47 20.62
C LYS A 332 14.44 30.90 21.33
N LEU A 333 14.68 29.59 21.20
CA LEU A 333 15.90 28.97 21.74
C LEU A 333 17.14 29.43 20.99
N LYS A 334 17.06 29.57 19.67
CA LYS A 334 18.15 30.13 18.86
C LYS A 334 18.52 31.54 19.31
N GLU A 335 17.53 32.41 19.51
CA GLU A 335 17.71 33.77 20.01
C GLU A 335 18.38 33.77 21.38
N PHE A 336 17.90 32.95 22.31
CA PHE A 336 18.50 32.82 23.65
C PHE A 336 19.96 32.32 23.60
N LEU A 337 20.23 31.21 22.90
CA LEU A 337 21.58 30.65 22.79
C LEU A 337 22.55 31.58 22.06
N SER A 338 22.05 32.49 21.22
CA SER A 338 22.89 33.47 20.53
C SER A 338 23.58 34.47 21.49
N GLN A 339 23.08 34.63 22.71
CA GLN A 339 23.64 35.50 23.76
C GLN A 339 24.92 34.94 24.43
N PHE A 340 25.24 33.67 24.18
CA PHE A 340 26.41 33.00 24.76
C PHE A 340 27.66 33.15 23.88
N THR A 341 28.84 33.13 24.49
CA THR A 341 30.13 33.08 23.76
C THR A 341 30.38 31.66 23.25
N ILE A 342 31.32 31.50 22.31
CA ILE A 342 31.68 30.17 21.77
C ILE A 342 32.21 29.26 22.88
N GLU A 343 33.01 29.78 23.81
CA GLU A 343 33.55 29.02 24.95
C GLU A 343 32.45 28.56 25.92
N GLU A 344 31.49 29.44 26.21
CA GLU A 344 30.32 29.12 27.03
C GLU A 344 29.45 28.05 26.36
N LEU A 345 29.14 28.21 25.07
CA LEU A 345 28.37 27.24 24.27
C LEU A 345 29.09 25.89 24.16
N THR A 346 30.42 25.91 24.02
CA THR A 346 31.23 24.68 23.98
C THR A 346 31.19 23.95 25.32
N THR A 347 31.22 24.68 26.43
CA THR A 347 31.09 24.12 27.78
C THR A 347 29.71 23.51 27.99
N LEU A 348 28.66 24.20 27.54
CA LEU A 348 27.28 23.73 27.60
C LEU A 348 27.08 22.47 26.75
N MET A 349 27.62 22.45 25.53
CA MET A 349 27.61 21.30 24.62
C MET A 349 28.32 20.08 25.23
N LYS A 350 29.50 20.26 25.83
CA LYS A 350 30.22 19.15 26.50
C LYS A 350 29.39 18.50 27.62
N LYS A 351 28.67 19.32 28.40
CA LYS A 351 27.84 18.84 29.52
C LYS A 351 26.53 18.22 29.07
N THR A 352 25.90 18.76 28.04
CA THR A 352 24.58 18.32 27.55
C THR A 352 24.66 17.09 26.64
N VAL A 353 25.72 17.00 25.83
CA VAL A 353 25.85 16.01 24.75
C VAL A 353 26.87 14.91 25.09
N HIS A 354 27.50 14.96 26.28
CA HIS A 354 28.50 13.99 26.77
C HIS A 354 29.60 13.65 25.75
N LEU A 355 29.99 14.62 24.92
CA LEU A 355 30.92 14.39 23.82
C LEU A 355 32.07 15.39 23.90
N GLU A 356 33.31 14.88 23.90
CA GLU A 356 34.53 15.66 23.64
C GLU A 356 34.64 16.14 22.16
N SER A 357 33.53 16.17 21.41
CA SER A 357 33.45 16.64 20.02
C SER A 357 33.90 18.10 19.84
N SER A 358 34.11 18.86 20.92
CA SER A 358 34.68 20.21 20.86
C SER A 358 36.05 20.29 20.20
N LYS A 359 36.91 19.27 20.34
CA LYS A 359 38.23 19.25 19.67
C LYS A 359 38.08 18.95 18.18
N PHE A 360 37.12 18.11 17.81
CA PHE A 360 36.86 17.72 16.43
C PHE A 360 36.22 18.86 15.61
N LEU A 361 35.20 19.53 16.18
CA LEU A 361 34.55 20.69 15.56
C LEU A 361 35.52 21.87 15.42
N SER A 362 36.29 22.19 16.45
CA SER A 362 37.27 23.32 16.40
C SER A 362 38.45 23.09 15.46
N THR A 363 38.87 21.85 15.23
CA THR A 363 39.97 21.53 14.28
C THR A 363 39.49 21.39 12.84
N THR A 364 38.26 20.94 12.63
CA THR A 364 37.72 20.61 11.28
C THR A 364 36.89 21.74 10.69
N PHE A 365 36.18 22.53 11.50
CA PHE A 365 35.16 23.49 11.03
C PHE A 365 35.34 24.86 11.70
N LYS A 366 36.39 25.60 11.28
CA LYS A 366 36.70 26.93 11.83
C LYS A 366 35.72 28.03 11.41
N GLN A 367 34.95 27.82 10.33
CA GLN A 367 33.90 28.73 9.87
C GLN A 367 32.56 28.30 10.48
N ASP A 368 31.73 29.27 10.89
CA ASP A 368 30.37 29.06 11.43
C ASP A 368 30.25 28.26 12.74
N GLU A 369 31.35 28.06 13.48
CA GLU A 369 31.42 27.26 14.73
C GLU A 369 30.30 27.60 15.73
N LYS A 370 30.03 28.90 15.95
CA LYS A 370 28.96 29.34 16.85
C LYS A 370 27.57 28.89 16.38
N ALA A 371 27.28 29.01 15.09
CA ALA A 371 25.98 28.65 14.52
C ALA A 371 25.76 27.13 14.54
N ILE A 372 26.84 26.37 14.29
CA ILE A 372 26.83 24.91 14.35
C ILE A 372 26.51 24.43 15.77
N ILE A 373 27.17 24.97 16.80
CA ILE A 373 26.92 24.57 18.19
C ILE A 373 25.48 24.89 18.61
N ILE A 374 24.96 26.06 18.22
CA ILE A 374 23.56 26.43 18.49
C ILE A 374 22.60 25.45 17.80
N GLN A 375 22.84 25.09 16.54
CA GLN A 375 21.98 24.15 15.82
C GLN A 375 22.02 22.74 16.42
N ILE A 376 23.17 22.28 16.92
CA ILE A 376 23.30 21.00 17.63
C ILE A 376 22.40 21.00 18.88
N LEU A 377 22.46 22.05 19.69
CA LEU A 377 21.64 22.18 20.91
C LEU A 377 20.14 22.26 20.59
N ILE A 378 19.75 22.97 19.54
CA ILE A 378 18.34 23.05 19.09
C ILE A 378 17.84 21.69 18.61
N SER A 379 18.60 21.00 17.76
CA SER A 379 18.19 19.72 17.18
C SER A 379 18.07 18.60 18.23
N ARG A 380 18.74 18.76 19.38
CA ARG A 380 18.63 17.86 20.54
C ARG A 380 17.45 18.17 21.46
N THR A 381 16.97 19.40 21.45
CA THR A 381 15.91 19.87 22.37
C THR A 381 14.54 19.85 21.74
N PHE A 382 14.44 20.12 20.43
CA PHE A 382 13.18 20.09 19.70
C PHE A 382 13.19 18.99 18.66
N THR A 383 12.12 18.20 18.67
CA THR A 383 11.70 17.40 17.52
C THR A 383 10.85 18.27 16.60
N THR A 384 10.93 17.99 15.31
CA THR A 384 9.85 18.34 14.40
C THR A 384 8.76 17.29 14.62
N ASN A 385 7.68 17.67 15.31
CA ASN A 385 6.44 16.92 15.24
C ASN A 385 5.99 16.94 13.78
N THR A 386 6.23 15.85 13.07
CA THR A 386 5.69 15.63 11.73
C THR A 386 4.21 15.38 11.88
N SER A 387 3.44 16.45 12.11
CA SER A 387 1.99 16.38 12.15
C SER A 387 1.53 15.80 10.81
N LEU A 388 0.89 14.63 10.89
CA LEU A 388 0.45 13.84 9.74
C LEU A 388 -0.72 14.47 8.99
N GLU A 389 -1.15 15.68 9.36
CA GLU A 389 -2.27 16.41 8.78
C GLU A 389 -2.06 16.70 7.28
N PHE A 390 -2.35 15.68 6.48
CA PHE A 390 -2.17 15.67 5.04
C PHE A 390 -2.84 16.87 4.37
N ILE A 391 -4.09 17.15 4.75
CA ILE A 391 -4.90 18.25 4.23
C ILE A 391 -4.25 19.60 4.49
N SER A 392 -3.74 19.82 5.72
CA SER A 392 -3.18 21.11 6.12
C SER A 392 -1.81 21.35 5.50
N SER A 393 -1.06 20.27 5.23
CA SER A 393 0.26 20.34 4.61
C SER A 393 0.26 20.55 3.08
N TYR A 394 -0.87 20.35 2.39
CA TYR A 394 -0.91 20.42 0.92
C TYR A 394 -1.08 21.87 0.42
N ASP A 395 -0.04 22.38 -0.24
CA ASP A 395 0.08 23.74 -0.75
C ASP A 395 0.63 23.80 -2.19
N GLU A 396 0.86 25.02 -2.69
CA GLU A 396 1.36 25.25 -4.06
C GLU A 396 2.69 24.56 -4.33
N SER A 397 3.59 24.63 -3.37
CA SER A 397 4.91 24.03 -3.45
C SER A 397 4.87 22.51 -3.43
N THR A 398 3.93 21.92 -2.68
CA THR A 398 3.65 20.48 -2.69
C THR A 398 3.08 20.06 -4.05
N PHE A 399 2.22 20.88 -4.63
CA PHE A 399 1.72 20.66 -5.99
C PHE A 399 2.87 20.71 -7.01
N ASP A 400 3.70 21.75 -6.97
CA ASP A 400 4.85 21.92 -7.88
C ASP A 400 5.88 20.78 -7.74
N SER A 401 6.16 20.33 -6.50
CA SER A 401 7.04 19.20 -6.25
C SER A 401 6.43 17.87 -6.70
N SER A 402 5.14 17.63 -6.48
CA SER A 402 4.49 16.37 -6.89
C SER A 402 4.41 16.18 -8.41
N ILE A 403 4.34 17.27 -9.18
CA ILE A 403 4.32 17.23 -10.65
C ILE A 403 5.74 17.08 -11.20
N SER A 404 6.74 17.72 -10.58
CA SER A 404 8.13 17.50 -10.93
C SER A 404 8.60 16.08 -10.51
N CYS A 405 8.04 15.55 -9.43
CA CYS A 405 8.20 14.18 -8.94
C CYS A 405 7.65 13.09 -9.88
N SER A 406 6.82 13.41 -10.89
CA SER A 406 6.40 12.42 -11.89
C SER A 406 7.56 11.85 -12.70
N LYS A 407 8.72 12.54 -12.70
CA LYS A 407 9.99 12.07 -13.27
C LYS A 407 10.82 11.24 -12.30
N TYR A 408 10.41 11.17 -11.03
CA TYR A 408 11.00 10.34 -9.98
C TYR A 408 10.15 9.08 -9.84
N SER A 409 10.24 8.24 -10.85
CA SER A 409 9.59 6.93 -10.86
C SER A 409 10.06 6.08 -9.69
N ASN A 410 9.19 5.81 -8.70
CA ASN A 410 9.24 4.69 -7.72
C ASN A 410 10.58 4.36 -7.05
N SER A 411 11.62 5.14 -7.27
CA SER A 411 12.92 5.07 -6.66
C SER A 411 12.92 6.05 -5.50
N SER A 412 11.88 5.97 -4.66
CA SER A 412 11.89 6.56 -3.34
C SER A 412 13.27 6.26 -2.75
N VAL A 413 14.02 7.31 -2.43
CA VAL A 413 15.35 7.20 -1.82
C VAL A 413 15.24 6.54 -0.43
N HIS A 414 14.01 6.41 0.07
CA HIS A 414 13.65 5.66 1.26
C HIS A 414 13.68 4.17 0.98
N LEU A 415 14.50 3.47 1.75
CA LEU A 415 14.59 2.03 1.76
C LEU A 415 13.89 1.54 3.03
N THR A 416 12.96 0.60 2.89
CA THR A 416 12.17 0.08 4.01
C THR A 416 13.09 -0.52 5.06
N PRO A 417 13.03 -0.09 6.33
CA PRO A 417 13.72 -0.77 7.40
C PRO A 417 13.13 -2.19 7.59
N GLY A 418 13.98 -3.22 7.63
CA GLY A 418 13.54 -4.62 7.72
C GLY A 418 12.92 -5.04 9.07
N LYS A 419 13.08 -4.21 10.12
CA LYS A 419 12.40 -4.30 11.42
C LYS A 419 12.11 -2.89 11.95
N PHE A 420 11.04 -2.75 12.73
CA PHE A 420 10.56 -1.49 13.32
C PHE A 420 10.95 -1.37 14.81
N LEU A 421 11.20 -0.17 15.35
CA LEU A 421 11.59 0.00 16.77
C LEU A 421 10.39 -0.02 17.72
N SER A 422 9.24 0.46 17.24
CA SER A 422 8.01 0.58 18.03
C SER A 422 6.78 0.28 17.19
N SER A 423 5.61 0.13 17.83
CA SER A 423 4.35 0.08 17.08
C SER A 423 4.13 1.37 16.30
N ASN A 424 4.37 2.54 16.90
CA ASN A 424 4.31 3.84 16.23
C ASN A 424 5.19 3.93 14.96
N ASP A 425 6.31 3.20 14.90
CA ASP A 425 7.16 3.14 13.70
C ASP A 425 6.53 2.34 12.54
N ILE A 426 5.76 1.29 12.85
CA ILE A 426 4.95 0.57 11.85
C ILE A 426 3.90 1.51 11.25
N PHE A 427 3.45 2.49 12.05
CA PHE A 427 2.39 3.43 11.70
C PHE A 427 2.94 4.69 11.02
N SER A 428 4.16 5.15 11.32
CA SER A 428 4.85 6.29 10.69
C SER A 428 5.70 5.89 9.47
N ASP A 429 5.41 4.73 8.89
CA ASP A 429 6.25 4.01 7.93
C ASP A 429 6.40 4.70 6.57
N GLU A 430 7.42 4.27 5.83
CA GLU A 430 7.62 4.53 4.41
C GLU A 430 6.37 4.19 3.60
N HIS A 431 5.62 3.13 3.94
CA HIS A 431 4.39 2.78 3.23
C HIS A 431 3.33 3.89 3.32
N LEU A 432 3.14 4.51 4.49
CA LEU A 432 2.22 5.64 4.64
C LEU A 432 2.76 6.91 3.96
N SER A 433 4.08 7.12 3.99
CA SER A 433 4.75 8.22 3.31
C SER A 433 4.68 8.09 1.78
N ASN A 434 4.85 6.88 1.25
CA ASN A 434 4.72 6.55 -0.16
C ASN A 434 3.25 6.68 -0.59
N LEU A 435 2.31 6.22 0.24
CA LEU A 435 0.88 6.44 0.03
C LEU A 435 0.56 7.95 -0.02
N LYS A 436 1.13 8.74 0.90
CA LYS A 436 1.02 10.21 0.90
C LYS A 436 1.54 10.80 -0.40
N ILE A 437 2.74 10.44 -0.83
CA ILE A 437 3.34 10.94 -2.09
C ILE A 437 2.50 10.53 -3.30
N GLN A 438 2.05 9.28 -3.35
CA GLN A 438 1.19 8.76 -4.41
C GLN A 438 -0.11 9.58 -4.50
N ILE A 439 -0.78 9.81 -3.37
CA ILE A 439 -2.02 10.59 -3.33
C ILE A 439 -1.77 12.05 -3.70
N GLN A 440 -0.65 12.66 -3.25
CA GLN A 440 -0.28 14.02 -3.69
C GLN A 440 -0.16 14.08 -5.21
N HIS A 441 0.51 13.09 -5.81
CA HIS A 441 0.69 13.01 -7.24
C HIS A 441 -0.63 12.83 -7.98
N ASP A 442 -1.49 11.92 -7.53
CA ASP A 442 -2.80 11.64 -8.12
C ASP A 442 -3.72 12.88 -8.07
N ILE A 443 -3.74 13.58 -6.93
CA ILE A 443 -4.51 14.83 -6.76
C ILE A 443 -3.97 15.92 -7.70
N SER A 444 -2.65 16.10 -7.77
CA SER A 444 -2.04 17.12 -8.64
C SER A 444 -2.31 16.85 -10.12
N ASN A 445 -2.19 15.60 -10.56
CA ASN A 445 -2.51 15.20 -11.93
C ASN A 445 -3.99 15.40 -12.26
N HIS A 446 -4.88 15.05 -11.32
CA HIS A 446 -6.31 15.29 -11.47
C HIS A 446 -6.60 16.79 -11.66
N ILE A 447 -6.05 17.65 -10.80
CA ILE A 447 -6.19 19.11 -10.91
C ILE A 447 -5.67 19.60 -12.28
N LEU A 448 -4.48 19.16 -12.71
CA LEU A 448 -3.93 19.53 -14.02
C LEU A 448 -4.84 19.07 -15.18
N ASN A 449 -5.38 17.86 -15.13
CA ASN A 449 -6.25 17.33 -16.17
C ASN A 449 -7.59 18.08 -16.23
N VAL A 450 -8.12 18.52 -15.08
CA VAL A 450 -9.29 19.40 -15.03
C VAL A 450 -8.95 20.76 -15.66
N LEU A 451 -7.81 21.36 -15.32
CA LEU A 451 -7.40 22.67 -15.85
C LEU A 451 -7.07 22.64 -17.34
N LYS A 452 -6.47 21.56 -17.88
CA LYS A 452 -6.24 21.39 -19.34
C LYS A 452 -7.53 21.44 -20.17
N ARG A 453 -8.67 21.10 -19.57
CA ARG A 453 -9.99 21.13 -20.23
C ARG A 453 -10.66 22.50 -20.14
N ILE A 454 -10.04 23.47 -19.46
CA ILE A 454 -10.59 24.78 -19.14
C ILE A 454 -9.61 25.85 -19.62
N ASP A 455 -10.01 26.62 -20.63
CA ASP A 455 -9.21 27.72 -21.18
C ASP A 455 -9.71 29.06 -20.62
N ILE A 456 -8.78 29.96 -20.29
CA ILE A 456 -9.06 31.24 -19.60
C ILE A 456 -8.88 32.40 -20.58
N ASP A 457 -9.97 33.06 -20.94
CA ASP A 457 -9.97 34.28 -21.76
C ASP A 457 -9.40 35.47 -20.93
N PRO A 458 -8.72 36.48 -21.52
CA PRO A 458 -8.32 37.74 -20.88
C PRO A 458 -9.36 38.46 -19.99
N LYS A 459 -10.65 38.14 -20.10
CA LYS A 459 -11.71 38.62 -19.19
C LYS A 459 -12.01 37.67 -18.02
N LEU A 460 -11.19 36.64 -17.78
CA LEU A 460 -11.41 35.52 -16.85
C LEU A 460 -12.69 34.73 -17.15
N ASN A 461 -13.10 34.68 -18.42
CA ASN A 461 -14.18 33.82 -18.88
C ASN A 461 -13.62 32.44 -19.25
N PHE A 462 -14.31 31.38 -18.83
CA PHE A 462 -13.87 30.02 -19.07
C PHE A 462 -14.48 29.44 -20.35
N LYS A 463 -13.63 28.92 -21.24
CA LYS A 463 -14.03 28.09 -22.38
C LYS A 463 -13.69 26.63 -22.08
N GLY A 464 -14.67 25.74 -22.27
CA GLY A 464 -14.55 24.32 -21.87
C GLY A 464 -15.37 23.99 -20.63
N LYS A 465 -15.61 22.70 -20.39
CA LYS A 465 -16.42 22.21 -19.27
C LYS A 465 -15.74 21.00 -18.63
N SER A 466 -15.74 20.97 -17.30
CA SER A 466 -15.39 19.79 -16.51
C SER A 466 -16.48 19.54 -15.48
N LYS A 467 -16.83 18.27 -15.25
CA LYS A 467 -17.78 17.86 -14.19
C LYS A 467 -17.22 18.07 -12.78
N TYR A 468 -15.90 18.22 -12.65
CA TYR A 468 -15.21 18.39 -11.38
C TYR A 468 -14.90 19.85 -11.04
N PHE A 469 -15.17 20.80 -11.94
CA PHE A 469 -14.85 22.23 -11.73
C PHE A 469 -16.10 23.05 -11.40
N TYR A 470 -16.05 23.80 -10.31
CA TYR A 470 -17.17 24.58 -9.78
C TYR A 470 -16.74 26.02 -9.49
N GLN A 471 -17.67 26.95 -9.69
CA GLN A 471 -17.49 28.34 -9.29
C GLN A 471 -18.18 28.57 -7.94
N ILE A 472 -17.46 29.18 -7.01
CA ILE A 472 -17.97 29.53 -5.70
C ILE A 472 -18.72 30.86 -5.82
N LYS A 473 -20.00 30.87 -5.44
CA LYS A 473 -20.83 32.10 -5.40
C LYS A 473 -20.50 32.95 -4.20
N ASP A 474 -20.28 32.30 -3.07
CA ASP A 474 -20.11 32.92 -1.77
C ASP A 474 -19.32 31.96 -0.88
N LEU A 475 -18.36 32.49 -0.13
CA LEU A 475 -17.49 31.78 0.80
C LEU A 475 -17.46 32.60 2.10
N ARG A 476 -17.76 31.98 3.23
CA ARG A 476 -17.83 32.66 4.53
C ARG A 476 -17.00 31.89 5.56
N SER A 477 -16.30 32.59 6.45
CA SER A 477 -15.69 31.98 7.63
C SER A 477 -16.73 31.83 8.73
N GLN A 478 -16.80 30.65 9.37
CA GLN A 478 -17.74 30.38 10.46
C GLN A 478 -17.05 30.50 11.82
N GLN A 479 -15.98 29.72 12.08
CA GLN A 479 -15.06 29.85 13.21
C GLN A 479 -13.72 29.17 12.89
N GLY A 480 -12.58 29.84 13.14
CA GLY A 480 -11.25 29.26 12.98
C GLY A 480 -10.97 28.71 11.57
N THR A 481 -10.86 27.39 11.46
CA THR A 481 -10.51 26.66 10.24
C THR A 481 -11.73 26.17 9.45
N GLU A 482 -12.95 26.55 9.85
CA GLU A 482 -14.20 26.16 9.18
C GLU A 482 -14.78 27.29 8.30
N TYR A 483 -15.06 26.93 7.05
CA TYR A 483 -15.61 27.79 6.01
C TYR A 483 -16.91 27.19 5.46
N VAL A 484 -17.81 28.03 4.97
CA VAL A 484 -19.05 27.60 4.31
C VAL A 484 -19.11 28.21 2.92
N PHE A 485 -19.39 27.41 1.90
CA PHE A 485 -19.54 27.90 0.53
C PHE A 485 -20.86 27.51 -0.12
N ASN A 486 -21.26 28.31 -1.11
CA ASN A 486 -22.35 28.03 -2.02
C ASN A 486 -21.85 27.91 -3.45
N LEU A 487 -22.27 26.87 -4.17
CA LEU A 487 -21.83 26.62 -5.54
C LEU A 487 -22.84 27.08 -6.60
N ASN A 488 -22.35 27.25 -7.82
CA ASN A 488 -23.18 27.55 -8.98
C ASN A 488 -24.03 26.37 -9.46
N ARG A 489 -23.64 25.13 -9.13
CA ARG A 489 -24.31 23.87 -9.47
C ARG A 489 -24.42 22.98 -8.24
N ASN A 490 -25.39 22.08 -8.23
CA ASN A 490 -25.52 21.07 -7.18
C ASN A 490 -24.30 20.16 -7.19
N TYR A 491 -23.72 19.99 -6.01
CA TYR A 491 -22.60 19.10 -5.76
C TYR A 491 -23.13 17.89 -5.00
N ASN A 492 -23.13 16.73 -5.67
CA ASN A 492 -23.79 15.51 -5.18
C ASN A 492 -22.84 14.53 -4.47
N SER A 493 -21.53 14.82 -4.40
CA SER A 493 -20.61 13.96 -3.64
C SER A 493 -20.60 14.39 -2.18
N GLY A 494 -20.92 13.46 -1.27
CA GLY A 494 -21.07 13.71 0.16
C GLY A 494 -19.77 14.11 0.90
N ASN A 495 -19.40 13.35 1.94
CA ASN A 495 -18.20 13.59 2.76
C ASN A 495 -16.90 13.34 1.96
N GLY A 496 -16.44 14.33 1.20
CA GLY A 496 -15.23 14.24 0.37
C GLY A 496 -14.21 15.35 0.62
N VAL A 497 -13.10 15.31 -0.12
CA VAL A 497 -12.06 16.36 -0.15
C VAL A 497 -12.25 17.24 -1.37
N VAL A 498 -12.01 18.54 -1.20
CA VAL A 498 -12.09 19.53 -2.27
C VAL A 498 -10.80 20.36 -2.32
N ALA A 499 -10.41 20.78 -3.53
CA ALA A 499 -9.33 21.72 -3.74
C ALA A 499 -9.92 23.12 -3.97
N LEU A 500 -9.68 24.02 -3.03
CA LEU A 500 -9.99 25.44 -3.08
C LEU A 500 -8.87 26.16 -3.84
N ILE A 501 -9.21 26.86 -4.93
CA ILE A 501 -8.19 27.45 -5.81
C ILE A 501 -8.44 28.91 -6.16
N GLU A 502 -7.33 29.62 -6.42
CA GLU A 502 -7.30 30.94 -7.04
C GLU A 502 -6.71 30.84 -8.45
N LEU A 503 -7.46 31.33 -9.44
CA LEU A 503 -7.01 31.43 -10.82
C LEU A 503 -6.81 32.90 -11.19
N VAL A 504 -5.64 33.19 -11.76
CA VAL A 504 -5.27 34.47 -12.38
C VAL A 504 -5.08 34.27 -13.88
N LEU A 505 -4.85 35.36 -14.62
CA LEU A 505 -4.52 35.23 -16.04
C LEU A 505 -3.15 34.54 -16.20
N PRO A 506 -3.02 33.56 -17.11
CA PRO A 506 -1.74 32.90 -17.37
C PRO A 506 -0.62 33.90 -17.68
N ASN A 507 0.46 33.85 -16.89
CA ASN A 507 1.56 34.80 -17.01
C ASN A 507 2.81 34.13 -17.56
N LYS A 508 3.13 34.42 -18.83
CA LYS A 508 4.31 33.85 -19.52
C LYS A 508 5.65 34.12 -18.82
N PHE A 509 5.74 35.13 -17.97
CA PHE A 509 6.94 35.51 -17.22
C PHE A 509 6.98 34.96 -15.78
N ALA A 510 5.94 34.23 -15.34
CA ALA A 510 5.98 33.56 -14.05
C ALA A 510 7.03 32.45 -14.06
N ARG A 511 7.67 32.23 -12.90
CA ARG A 511 8.70 31.20 -12.74
C ARG A 511 8.09 29.80 -12.67
N GLU A 512 6.86 29.70 -12.17
CA GLU A 512 6.16 28.46 -11.92
C GLU A 512 5.27 28.07 -13.10
N ASP A 513 5.47 26.85 -13.62
CA ASP A 513 4.75 26.29 -14.77
C ASP A 513 3.21 26.36 -14.60
N ARG A 514 2.72 26.14 -13.38
CA ARG A 514 1.27 26.18 -13.06
C ARG A 514 0.65 27.56 -13.27
N VAL A 515 1.37 28.63 -12.92
CA VAL A 515 0.95 30.02 -13.13
C VAL A 515 1.12 30.40 -14.59
N GLN A 516 2.23 29.95 -15.20
CA GLN A 516 2.59 30.27 -16.57
C GLN A 516 1.58 29.69 -17.59
N LYS A 517 1.17 28.44 -17.39
CA LYS A 517 0.30 27.71 -18.33
C LYS A 517 -1.18 27.83 -18.00
N TYR A 518 -1.55 27.71 -16.72
CA TYR A 518 -2.95 27.58 -16.30
C TYR A 518 -3.42 28.74 -15.41
N GLY A 519 -2.53 29.68 -15.04
CA GLY A 519 -2.87 30.78 -14.15
C GLY A 519 -3.19 30.34 -12.72
N LEU A 520 -2.75 29.15 -12.29
CA LEU A 520 -3.07 28.60 -10.97
C LEU A 520 -2.19 29.25 -9.89
N ASN A 521 -2.73 30.21 -9.14
CA ASN A 521 -1.96 31.01 -8.18
C ASN A 521 -1.93 30.40 -6.78
N LEU A 522 -3.08 29.92 -6.29
CA LEU A 522 -3.23 29.34 -4.95
C LEU A 522 -4.02 28.03 -4.96
N ILE A 523 -3.64 27.09 -4.10
CA ILE A 523 -4.27 25.77 -3.94
C ILE A 523 -4.32 25.39 -2.45
N ARG A 524 -5.49 25.07 -1.92
CA ARG A 524 -5.66 24.52 -0.56
C ARG A 524 -6.64 23.36 -0.57
N LEU A 525 -6.30 22.27 0.13
CA LEU A 525 -7.25 21.18 0.33
C LEU A 525 -8.16 21.47 1.52
N GLY A 526 -9.42 21.03 1.42
CA GLY A 526 -10.40 21.13 2.49
C GLY A 526 -11.28 19.88 2.58
N LYS A 527 -11.64 19.47 3.79
CA LYS A 527 -12.57 18.36 4.05
C LYS A 527 -13.99 18.88 4.21
N ILE A 528 -14.94 18.25 3.52
CA ILE A 528 -16.36 18.54 3.71
C ILE A 528 -16.82 18.04 5.07
N THR A 529 -17.40 18.93 5.87
CA THR A 529 -17.89 18.63 7.23
C THR A 529 -19.41 18.52 7.29
N SER A 530 -20.14 19.24 6.42
CA SER A 530 -21.59 19.17 6.35
C SER A 530 -22.10 19.60 4.97
N THR A 531 -23.21 19.00 4.54
CA THR A 531 -23.94 19.38 3.33
C THR A 531 -25.36 19.79 3.74
N ASP A 532 -25.55 21.06 4.10
CA ASP A 532 -26.89 21.58 4.40
C ASP A 532 -27.41 22.38 3.19
N GLY A 533 -28.37 21.79 2.48
CA GLY A 533 -28.92 22.35 1.24
C GLY A 533 -29.54 23.75 1.37
N GLN A 534 -29.79 24.23 2.59
CA GLN A 534 -30.28 25.59 2.85
C GLN A 534 -29.23 26.56 3.41
N LYS A 535 -28.14 26.09 4.02
CA LYS A 535 -27.10 26.93 4.65
C LYS A 535 -25.75 26.93 3.93
N GLY A 536 -25.59 26.09 2.91
CA GLY A 536 -24.34 25.90 2.16
C GLY A 536 -23.55 24.70 2.65
N THR A 537 -22.48 24.36 1.94
CA THR A 537 -21.61 23.23 2.26
C THR A 537 -20.47 23.70 3.15
N GLY A 538 -20.33 23.09 4.33
CA GLY A 538 -19.24 23.34 5.26
C GLY A 538 -17.96 22.61 4.86
N VAL A 539 -16.83 23.31 4.89
CA VAL A 539 -15.49 22.76 4.64
C VAL A 539 -14.52 23.22 5.72
N ARG A 540 -13.78 22.26 6.27
CA ARG A 540 -12.67 22.51 7.19
C ARG A 540 -11.34 22.53 6.42
N CYS A 541 -10.60 23.61 6.57
CA CYS A 541 -9.28 23.83 6.02
C CYS A 541 -8.41 24.45 7.12
N ASN A 542 -7.36 23.73 7.55
CA ASN A 542 -6.46 24.13 8.65
C ASN A 542 -5.48 25.26 8.27
N TYR A 543 -6.00 26.32 7.67
CA TYR A 543 -5.24 27.48 7.25
C TYR A 543 -5.86 28.76 7.84
N THR A 544 -5.13 29.39 8.76
CA THR A 544 -5.51 30.64 9.42
C THR A 544 -4.88 31.81 8.68
N VAL A 545 -5.44 32.19 7.54
CA VAL A 545 -5.08 33.45 6.89
C VAL A 545 -6.33 34.30 6.74
N ASP A 546 -6.26 35.53 7.23
CA ASP A 546 -7.32 36.54 7.26
C ASP A 546 -7.85 36.96 5.87
N SER A 547 -7.44 36.32 4.76
CA SER A 547 -7.81 36.68 3.38
C SER A 547 -8.16 35.51 2.46
N LEU A 548 -8.32 34.28 2.98
CA LEU A 548 -8.66 33.11 2.15
C LEU A 548 -10.02 33.29 1.45
N VAL A 549 -10.97 33.92 2.14
CA VAL A 549 -12.32 34.25 1.63
C VAL A 549 -12.28 35.17 0.41
N ASP A 550 -11.37 36.16 0.40
CA ASP A 550 -11.32 37.17 -0.67
C ASP A 550 -10.65 36.67 -1.95
N ARG A 551 -9.83 35.61 -1.83
CA ARG A 551 -8.97 35.11 -2.91
C ARG A 551 -9.54 33.88 -3.61
N VAL A 552 -10.14 32.97 -2.86
CA VAL A 552 -10.65 31.70 -3.39
C VAL A 552 -11.99 31.92 -4.11
N LYS A 553 -12.04 31.62 -5.41
CA LYS A 553 -13.24 31.80 -6.24
C LYS A 553 -13.73 30.52 -6.93
N TYR A 554 -12.89 29.49 -6.93
CA TYR A 554 -13.18 28.24 -7.64
C TYR A 554 -12.86 27.03 -6.76
N LEU A 555 -13.51 25.93 -7.10
CA LEU A 555 -13.39 24.65 -6.41
C LEU A 555 -13.21 23.54 -7.44
N ILE A 556 -12.25 22.65 -7.20
CA ILE A 556 -12.11 21.38 -7.92
C ILE A 556 -12.45 20.25 -6.96
N ALA A 557 -13.40 19.41 -7.36
CA ALA A 557 -13.76 18.20 -6.64
C ALA A 557 -12.65 17.15 -6.80
N VAL A 558 -12.15 16.61 -5.69
CA VAL A 558 -11.13 15.55 -5.68
C VAL A 558 -11.84 14.19 -5.58
N PRO A 559 -11.49 13.20 -6.42
CA PRO A 559 -12.04 11.85 -6.32
C PRO A 559 -11.70 11.21 -4.97
N ASP A 560 -12.65 10.51 -4.39
CA ASP A 560 -12.50 9.86 -3.10
C ASP A 560 -11.83 8.48 -3.29
N SER A 561 -10.50 8.44 -3.21
CA SER A 561 -9.74 7.19 -3.38
C SER A 561 -9.56 6.44 -2.06
N LEU A 562 -9.44 5.11 -2.11
CA LEU A 562 -9.18 4.28 -0.93
C LEU A 562 -7.95 4.76 -0.14
N GLY A 563 -6.88 5.13 -0.85
CA GLY A 563 -5.67 5.67 -0.22
C GLY A 563 -5.94 6.95 0.58
N LEU A 564 -6.76 7.86 0.05
CA LEU A 564 -7.13 9.10 0.72
C LEU A 564 -7.96 8.81 1.98
N LYS A 565 -8.89 7.85 1.92
CA LYS A 565 -9.66 7.37 3.09
C LYS A 565 -8.76 6.77 4.18
N ILE A 566 -7.76 5.98 3.80
CA ILE A 566 -6.77 5.41 4.73
C ILE A 566 -6.00 6.54 5.45
N LEU A 567 -5.47 7.53 4.71
CA LEU A 567 -4.76 8.67 5.30
C LEU A 567 -5.65 9.52 6.22
N HIS A 568 -6.92 9.74 5.86
CA HIS A 568 -7.86 10.47 6.70
C HIS A 568 -8.13 9.73 8.01
N SER A 569 -8.43 8.43 7.91
CA SER A 569 -8.73 7.61 9.08
C SER A 569 -7.54 7.62 10.04
N TYR A 570 -6.32 7.54 9.49
CA TYR A 570 -5.10 7.62 10.29
C TYR A 570 -4.94 8.95 11.05
N ASN A 571 -5.26 10.08 10.41
CA ASN A 571 -5.21 11.40 11.03
C ASN A 571 -6.26 11.61 12.11
N GLU A 572 -7.48 11.11 11.91
CA GLU A 572 -8.55 11.21 12.92
C GLU A 572 -8.23 10.39 14.16
N ILE A 573 -7.50 9.28 14.00
CA ILE A 573 -7.13 8.38 15.09
C ILE A 573 -5.96 8.93 15.93
N HIS A 574 -5.01 9.65 15.34
CA HIS A 574 -3.90 10.30 16.10
C HIS A 574 -4.37 11.33 17.13
N ILE A 575 -5.58 11.88 16.97
CA ILE A 575 -6.17 12.87 17.89
C ILE A 575 -6.67 12.22 19.20
N LEU A 576 -6.82 10.89 19.24
CA LEU A 576 -7.44 10.17 20.37
C LEU A 576 -6.47 9.65 21.46
N GLY A 577 -5.16 9.93 21.35
CA GLY A 577 -4.16 9.65 22.40
C GLY A 577 -3.43 8.30 22.30
N GLU A 578 -2.22 8.23 22.89
CA GLU A 578 -1.25 7.12 22.79
C GLU A 578 -1.57 5.88 23.66
N ASP A 579 -2.60 5.94 24.52
CA ASP A 579 -2.77 4.96 25.61
C ASP A 579 -3.40 3.61 25.22
N SER A 580 -3.80 3.41 23.96
CA SER A 580 -4.28 2.12 23.48
C SER A 580 -3.27 1.45 22.57
N THR A 581 -2.25 0.82 23.15
CA THR A 581 -1.43 -0.17 22.43
C THR A 581 -2.36 -1.29 21.98
N SER A 582 -2.73 -1.30 20.70
CA SER A 582 -3.74 -2.23 20.21
C SER A 582 -3.20 -3.67 20.33
N SER A 583 -4.08 -4.62 20.66
CA SER A 583 -3.72 -6.05 20.76
C SER A 583 -3.00 -6.59 19.51
N ILE A 584 -3.29 -6.01 18.33
CA ILE A 584 -2.61 -6.29 17.06
C ILE A 584 -1.13 -5.87 17.09
N GLU A 585 -0.76 -4.77 17.74
CA GLU A 585 0.63 -4.32 17.87
C GLU A 585 1.49 -5.32 18.64
N SER A 586 0.91 -5.94 19.67
CA SER A 586 1.57 -7.00 20.44
C SER A 586 1.77 -8.28 19.62
N ILE A 587 0.82 -8.58 18.73
CA ILE A 587 0.89 -9.73 17.81
C ILE A 587 1.94 -9.50 16.73
N LEU A 588 1.99 -8.29 16.15
CA LEU A 588 2.93 -7.94 15.07
C LEU A 588 4.38 -7.82 15.58
N SER A 589 4.59 -7.44 16.84
CA SER A 589 5.94 -7.33 17.43
C SER A 589 6.50 -8.68 17.90
N GLY A 590 5.66 -9.65 18.30
CA GLY A 590 6.07 -10.95 18.83
C GLY A 590 6.29 -12.07 17.79
N ALA A 591 6.86 -13.19 18.25
CA ALA A 591 6.86 -14.47 17.52
C ALA A 591 5.47 -15.15 17.58
N PRO A 592 5.09 -16.00 16.61
CA PRO A 592 3.79 -16.67 16.64
C PRO A 592 3.63 -17.52 17.90
N LYS A 593 2.58 -17.23 18.67
CA LYS A 593 2.24 -17.97 19.90
C LYS A 593 1.08 -18.91 19.61
N LYS A 594 1.22 -20.16 20.07
CA LYS A 594 0.13 -21.14 20.03
C LYS A 594 -0.95 -20.78 21.04
N ILE A 595 -2.18 -20.72 20.57
CA ILE A 595 -3.41 -20.58 21.33
C ILE A 595 -3.87 -22.01 21.69
N HIS A 596 -4.01 -22.30 22.97
CA HIS A 596 -4.50 -23.60 23.43
C HIS A 596 -6.01 -23.74 23.13
N HIS A 597 -6.39 -24.73 22.32
CA HIS A 597 -7.78 -25.10 22.07
C HIS A 597 -8.00 -26.59 22.33
N HIS A 598 -9.00 -26.93 23.15
CA HIS A 598 -9.33 -28.32 23.53
C HIS A 598 -9.92 -29.13 22.35
N GLU A 599 -10.45 -28.47 21.32
CA GLU A 599 -11.13 -29.13 20.18
C GLU A 599 -10.18 -29.63 19.08
N ILE A 600 -8.90 -29.21 19.09
CA ILE A 600 -7.87 -29.61 18.12
C ILE A 600 -7.57 -31.12 18.19
N GLU A 601 -7.80 -31.76 19.34
CA GLU A 601 -7.60 -33.21 19.49
C GLU A 601 -8.53 -34.06 18.61
N ASN A 602 -9.74 -33.57 18.30
CA ASN A 602 -10.68 -34.29 17.44
C ASN A 602 -10.27 -34.25 15.96
N PHE A 603 -9.57 -33.20 15.51
CA PHE A 603 -9.00 -33.11 14.16
C PHE A 603 -7.80 -34.05 13.98
N LYS A 604 -6.91 -34.12 14.99
CA LYS A 604 -5.81 -35.08 15.01
C LYS A 604 -6.30 -36.54 14.93
N ARG A 605 -7.44 -36.86 15.53
CA ARG A 605 -8.07 -38.19 15.42
C ARG A 605 -8.60 -38.48 14.00
N ARG A 606 -9.20 -37.50 13.31
CA ARG A 606 -9.63 -37.66 11.90
C ARG A 606 -8.45 -37.79 10.92
N LYS A 607 -7.30 -37.18 11.23
CA LYS A 607 -6.05 -37.26 10.44
C LYS A 607 -5.51 -38.70 10.34
N VAL A 608 -5.88 -39.59 11.28
CA VAL A 608 -5.42 -40.99 11.31
C VAL A 608 -6.30 -41.91 10.44
N ASP A 609 -7.56 -41.55 10.19
CA ASP A 609 -8.52 -42.43 9.50
C ASP A 609 -8.64 -42.18 7.99
N SER A 610 -8.17 -41.04 7.45
CA SER A 610 -8.42 -40.65 6.05
C SER A 610 -7.27 -40.85 5.07
N GLY A 611 -6.13 -41.42 5.48
CA GLY A 611 -5.06 -41.85 4.56
C GLY A 611 -4.49 -40.79 3.59
N ALA A 612 -4.78 -39.50 3.79
CA ALA A 612 -4.31 -38.43 2.91
C ALA A 612 -2.92 -37.98 3.35
N SER A 613 -1.94 -38.15 2.47
CA SER A 613 -0.58 -37.62 2.62
C SER A 613 -0.60 -36.11 2.82
N GLN A 614 0.24 -35.63 3.74
CA GLN A 614 0.62 -34.25 4.05
C GLN A 614 0.33 -33.23 2.92
N SER A 615 -0.76 -32.46 3.02
CA SER A 615 -0.98 -31.27 2.19
C SER A 615 -0.72 -30.01 3.01
N THR A 616 0.01 -29.07 2.41
CA THR A 616 0.31 -27.73 2.95
C THR A 616 -0.94 -26.96 3.39
N GLU A 617 -2.10 -27.25 2.79
CA GLU A 617 -3.41 -26.69 3.17
C GLU A 617 -3.85 -27.09 4.57
N VAL A 618 -3.58 -28.33 5.00
CA VAL A 618 -3.96 -28.81 6.34
C VAL A 618 -3.12 -28.14 7.41
N ASP A 619 -1.81 -28.00 7.17
CA ASP A 619 -0.91 -27.32 8.10
C ASP A 619 -1.21 -25.81 8.15
N LEU A 620 -1.62 -25.22 7.01
CA LEU A 620 -2.13 -23.85 6.96
C LEU A 620 -3.42 -23.69 7.79
N LEU A 621 -4.38 -24.61 7.64
CA LEU A 621 -5.61 -24.59 8.44
C LEU A 621 -5.31 -24.71 9.94
N ASP A 622 -4.39 -25.60 10.32
CA ASP A 622 -3.95 -25.77 11.71
C ASP A 622 -3.29 -24.46 12.23
N SER A 623 -2.48 -23.80 11.40
CA SER A 623 -1.90 -22.48 11.73
C SER A 623 -2.96 -21.41 11.94
N ILE A 624 -3.93 -21.29 11.02
CA ILE A 624 -5.02 -20.30 11.11
C ILE A 624 -5.82 -20.49 12.40
N ILE A 625 -6.05 -21.72 12.84
CA ILE A 625 -6.84 -22.02 14.04
C ILE A 625 -6.02 -21.84 15.32
N SER A 626 -4.74 -22.21 15.30
CA SER A 626 -3.91 -22.35 16.50
C SER A 626 -2.93 -21.20 16.75
N ASN A 627 -2.58 -20.37 15.78
CA ASN A 627 -1.62 -19.29 15.97
C ASN A 627 -2.33 -17.94 16.14
N ASN A 628 -1.72 -17.04 16.91
CA ASN A 628 -2.16 -15.64 17.02
C ASN A 628 -1.93 -14.82 15.74
N TYR A 629 -1.04 -15.28 14.87
CA TYR A 629 -0.75 -14.66 13.58
C TYR A 629 -0.49 -15.73 12.50
N THR A 630 -0.95 -15.49 11.28
CA THR A 630 -0.64 -16.34 10.12
C THR A 630 -0.57 -15.49 8.85
N LEU A 631 0.54 -15.62 8.10
CA LEU A 631 0.72 -15.03 6.78
C LEU A 631 0.66 -16.08 5.70
N VAL A 632 -0.08 -15.79 4.63
CA VAL A 632 -0.24 -16.68 3.48
C VAL A 632 0.13 -15.93 2.21
N LYS A 633 1.23 -16.33 1.58
CA LYS A 633 1.53 -15.97 0.19
C LYS A 633 0.65 -16.81 -0.72
N SER A 634 -0.30 -16.13 -1.35
CA SER A 634 -1.23 -16.72 -2.30
C SER A 634 -1.19 -15.88 -3.57
N VAL A 635 -1.27 -16.55 -4.72
CA VAL A 635 -1.51 -15.94 -6.02
C VAL A 635 -2.91 -16.35 -6.50
N ARG A 636 -3.41 -15.72 -7.57
CA ARG A 636 -4.72 -16.07 -8.15
C ARG A 636 -4.84 -17.58 -8.32
N TYR A 637 -6.04 -18.09 -8.05
CA TYR A 637 -6.43 -19.48 -8.33
C TYR A 637 -5.75 -20.56 -7.44
N THR A 638 -5.11 -20.19 -6.34
CA THR A 638 -4.43 -21.15 -5.44
C THR A 638 -5.34 -21.93 -4.47
N GLY A 639 -6.66 -21.92 -4.70
CA GLY A 639 -7.62 -22.68 -3.88
C GLY A 639 -7.86 -22.12 -2.47
N ILE A 640 -7.36 -20.92 -2.15
CA ILE A 640 -7.45 -20.28 -0.83
C ILE A 640 -8.89 -20.17 -0.32
N GLU A 641 -9.86 -20.03 -1.21
CA GLU A 641 -11.27 -19.97 -0.86
C GLU A 641 -11.77 -21.25 -0.16
N SER A 642 -11.22 -22.41 -0.52
CA SER A 642 -11.56 -23.68 0.12
C SER A 642 -11.01 -23.77 1.56
N VAL A 643 -9.76 -23.33 1.76
CA VAL A 643 -9.11 -23.24 3.08
C VAL A 643 -9.86 -22.25 3.97
N LEU A 644 -10.24 -21.08 3.43
CA LEU A 644 -11.04 -20.08 4.12
C LEU A 644 -12.40 -20.66 4.53
N THR A 645 -13.12 -21.32 3.63
CA THR A 645 -14.43 -21.93 3.94
C THR A 645 -14.32 -22.92 5.10
N ASN A 646 -13.28 -23.75 5.10
CA ASN A 646 -13.01 -24.68 6.20
C ASN A 646 -12.67 -23.93 7.50
N ALA A 647 -11.75 -22.95 7.47
CA ALA A 647 -11.37 -22.17 8.64
C ALA A 647 -12.56 -21.43 9.28
N LEU A 648 -13.40 -20.80 8.47
CA LEU A 648 -14.59 -20.07 8.93
C LEU A 648 -15.64 -21.00 9.54
N SER A 649 -15.71 -22.27 9.10
CA SER A 649 -16.60 -23.25 9.72
C SER A 649 -16.19 -23.59 11.17
N TYR A 650 -14.90 -23.51 11.50
CA TYR A 650 -14.39 -23.70 12.87
C TYR A 650 -14.51 -22.43 13.72
N LEU A 651 -14.39 -21.26 13.12
CA LEU A 651 -14.44 -19.96 13.81
C LEU A 651 -15.87 -19.39 13.93
N ASN A 652 -16.89 -20.18 13.59
CA ASN A 652 -18.29 -19.76 13.53
C ASN A 652 -18.87 -19.24 14.86
N PHE A 653 -18.33 -19.66 16.00
CA PHE A 653 -18.76 -19.21 17.34
C PHE A 653 -17.96 -18.02 17.89
N GLU A 654 -16.90 -17.61 17.20
CA GLU A 654 -16.06 -16.48 17.60
C GLU A 654 -16.35 -15.24 16.72
N ARG A 655 -16.22 -14.05 17.31
CA ARG A 655 -16.42 -12.78 16.60
C ARG A 655 -15.32 -12.58 15.56
N THR A 656 -15.69 -12.74 14.30
CA THR A 656 -14.74 -12.76 13.18
C THR A 656 -15.14 -11.71 12.17
N ILE A 657 -14.18 -10.90 11.74
CA ILE A 657 -14.33 -9.95 10.63
C ILE A 657 -13.42 -10.37 9.48
N ILE A 658 -13.95 -10.30 8.27
CA ILE A 658 -13.20 -10.51 7.05
C ILE A 658 -13.20 -9.21 6.25
N ILE A 659 -12.00 -8.65 6.09
CA ILE A 659 -11.76 -7.49 5.25
C ILE A 659 -11.34 -8.02 3.88
N ALA A 660 -12.26 -7.90 2.93
CA ALA A 660 -12.08 -8.30 1.55
C ALA A 660 -11.63 -7.10 0.68
N PRO A 661 -10.93 -7.35 -0.44
CA PRO A 661 -10.43 -6.29 -1.31
C PRO A 661 -11.55 -5.59 -2.09
N THR A 662 -12.57 -6.33 -2.52
CA THR A 662 -13.66 -5.83 -3.37
C THR A 662 -15.02 -6.32 -2.92
N GLU A 663 -16.07 -5.60 -3.31
CA GLU A 663 -17.45 -6.06 -3.19
C GLU A 663 -17.67 -7.42 -3.88
N THR A 664 -16.96 -7.68 -4.99
CA THR A 664 -17.02 -8.94 -5.74
C THR A 664 -16.42 -10.09 -4.95
N TYR A 665 -15.30 -9.86 -4.29
CA TYR A 665 -14.74 -10.84 -3.35
C TYR A 665 -15.69 -11.08 -2.18
N VAL A 666 -16.33 -10.02 -1.65
CA VAL A 666 -17.39 -10.15 -0.62
C VAL A 666 -18.52 -11.04 -1.12
N LYS A 667 -19.08 -10.78 -2.31
CA LYS A 667 -20.12 -11.61 -2.94
C LYS A 667 -19.70 -13.06 -3.08
N ARG A 668 -18.47 -13.31 -3.54
CA ARG A 668 -17.92 -14.66 -3.71
C ARG A 668 -17.82 -15.40 -2.38
N LEU A 669 -17.19 -14.81 -1.37
CA LEU A 669 -17.08 -15.44 -0.05
C LEU A 669 -18.44 -15.64 0.61
N ALA A 670 -19.33 -14.65 0.48
CA ALA A 670 -20.69 -14.75 0.99
C ALA A 670 -21.48 -15.87 0.29
N GLY A 671 -21.18 -16.16 -0.99
CA GLY A 671 -21.75 -17.27 -1.75
C GLY A 671 -21.19 -18.66 -1.40
N LEU A 672 -20.02 -18.75 -0.76
CA LEU A 672 -19.34 -20.03 -0.41
C LEU A 672 -19.84 -20.66 0.91
N ARG A 673 -20.98 -20.22 1.43
CA ARG A 673 -21.52 -20.69 2.73
C ARG A 673 -21.75 -22.20 2.77
N GLY A 674 -21.22 -22.82 3.83
CA GLY A 674 -21.61 -24.16 4.27
C GLY A 674 -22.96 -24.18 5.01
N VAL A 675 -23.29 -25.34 5.61
CA VAL A 675 -24.61 -25.77 6.17
C VAL A 675 -25.31 -24.80 7.15
N ASP A 676 -24.64 -23.75 7.63
CA ASP A 676 -25.18 -22.76 8.57
C ASP A 676 -25.32 -21.37 7.92
N GLU A 677 -26.45 -21.18 7.23
CA GLU A 677 -26.74 -20.12 6.23
C GLU A 677 -26.52 -18.64 6.64
N PHE A 678 -26.31 -18.29 7.93
CA PHE A 678 -26.23 -16.88 8.38
C PHE A 678 -25.23 -16.60 9.51
N THR A 679 -24.13 -17.33 9.61
CA THR A 679 -23.05 -16.95 10.55
C THR A 679 -22.27 -15.73 10.04
N TYR A 680 -21.99 -15.71 8.74
CA TYR A 680 -21.27 -14.64 8.05
C TYR A 680 -22.22 -13.88 7.13
N VAL A 681 -22.08 -12.56 7.05
CA VAL A 681 -22.95 -11.70 6.23
C VAL A 681 -22.12 -10.71 5.41
N GLY A 682 -22.31 -10.69 4.09
CA GLY A 682 -21.65 -9.75 3.17
C GLY A 682 -22.23 -8.35 3.24
N PHE A 683 -21.37 -7.33 3.27
CA PHE A 683 -21.77 -5.94 3.51
C PHE A 683 -22.30 -5.30 2.24
N GLY A 684 -23.33 -4.46 2.37
CA GLY A 684 -23.82 -3.66 1.26
C GLY A 684 -24.56 -4.46 0.18
N LEU A 685 -24.63 -5.79 0.33
CA LEU A 685 -25.26 -6.67 -0.65
C LEU A 685 -26.78 -6.70 -0.45
N GLU A 686 -27.53 -6.22 -1.44
CA GLU A 686 -29.00 -6.31 -1.41
C GLU A 686 -29.49 -7.76 -1.42
N ASP A 687 -28.79 -8.64 -2.12
CA ASP A 687 -29.15 -10.06 -2.19
C ASP A 687 -29.00 -10.76 -0.84
N GLU A 688 -28.09 -10.29 0.02
CA GLU A 688 -27.99 -10.76 1.41
C GLU A 688 -29.23 -10.39 2.22
N LEU A 689 -29.73 -9.16 2.07
CA LEU A 689 -30.96 -8.75 2.74
C LEU A 689 -32.17 -9.58 2.26
N LYS A 690 -32.23 -9.91 0.97
CA LYS A 690 -33.27 -10.78 0.41
C LYS A 690 -33.18 -12.21 0.95
N GLU A 691 -31.98 -12.77 1.06
CA GLU A 691 -31.79 -14.12 1.63
C GLU A 691 -32.08 -14.14 3.14
N ILE A 692 -31.69 -13.11 3.91
CA ILE A 692 -32.09 -12.95 5.31
C ILE A 692 -33.62 -12.89 5.41
N GLU A 693 -34.28 -12.09 4.58
CA GLU A 693 -35.75 -11.99 4.57
C GLU A 693 -36.42 -13.34 4.27
N LYS A 694 -35.91 -14.06 3.27
CA LYS A 694 -36.38 -15.40 2.92
C LYS A 694 -36.16 -16.40 4.08
N ARG A 695 -35.05 -16.29 4.81
CA ARG A 695 -34.79 -17.10 6.01
C ARG A 695 -35.71 -16.76 7.17
N VAL A 696 -36.02 -15.48 7.37
CA VAL A 696 -36.99 -15.04 8.38
C VAL A 696 -38.35 -15.68 8.10
N ARG A 697 -38.85 -15.56 6.86
CA ARG A 697 -40.13 -16.14 6.43
C ARG A 697 -40.14 -17.67 6.54
N SER A 698 -39.05 -18.35 6.19
CA SER A 698 -38.96 -19.81 6.33
C SER A 698 -38.93 -20.24 7.80
N SER A 699 -38.21 -19.52 8.66
CA SER A 699 -38.14 -19.78 10.11
C SER A 699 -39.50 -19.59 10.79
N MET A 700 -40.23 -18.53 10.43
CA MET A 700 -41.61 -18.30 10.89
C MET A 700 -42.53 -19.45 10.49
N LYS A 701 -42.43 -19.92 9.23
CA LYS A 701 -43.24 -21.04 8.73
C LYS A 701 -42.95 -22.34 9.50
N VAL A 702 -41.68 -22.65 9.79
CA VAL A 702 -41.30 -23.84 10.57
C VAL A 702 -41.91 -23.81 11.96
N ILE A 703 -41.85 -22.68 12.67
CA ILE A 703 -42.41 -22.57 14.02
C ILE A 703 -43.94 -22.59 13.98
N ALA A 704 -44.56 -21.91 13.00
CA ALA A 704 -46.01 -21.88 12.86
C ALA A 704 -46.61 -23.26 12.54
N GLN A 705 -45.87 -24.16 11.89
CA GLN A 705 -46.32 -25.53 11.62
C GLN A 705 -46.37 -26.42 12.87
N LEU A 706 -45.69 -26.05 13.96
CA LEU A 706 -45.67 -26.84 15.19
C LEU A 706 -46.84 -26.55 16.13
N PHE A 707 -47.52 -25.41 15.94
CA PHE A 707 -48.56 -24.95 16.85
C PHE A 707 -49.83 -24.56 16.07
N ASP A 708 -50.93 -25.28 16.30
CA ASP A 708 -52.21 -25.08 15.60
C ASP A 708 -52.79 -23.65 15.73
N HIS A 709 -52.32 -22.86 16.70
CA HIS A 709 -52.82 -21.51 17.02
C HIS A 709 -51.81 -20.39 16.65
N ALA A 710 -50.79 -20.67 15.84
CA ALA A 710 -49.75 -19.71 15.47
C ALA A 710 -50.12 -18.79 14.29
N GLU A 711 -51.39 -18.33 14.19
CA GLU A 711 -51.80 -17.41 13.12
C GLU A 711 -51.13 -16.03 13.23
N GLY A 712 -50.88 -15.53 14.45
CA GLY A 712 -50.19 -14.25 14.67
C GLY A 712 -48.72 -14.24 14.21
N LEU A 713 -48.07 -15.41 14.20
CA LEU A 713 -46.69 -15.59 13.70
C LEU A 713 -46.59 -15.60 12.17
N LYS A 714 -47.71 -15.49 11.44
CA LYS A 714 -47.72 -15.45 9.97
C LYS A 714 -47.49 -14.04 9.42
N GLU A 715 -47.71 -12.99 10.21
CA GLU A 715 -47.71 -11.59 9.74
C GLU A 715 -46.72 -10.68 10.48
N THR A 716 -46.50 -10.86 11.79
CA THR A 716 -45.60 -9.98 12.59
C THR A 716 -44.71 -10.77 13.55
N ILE A 717 -43.48 -10.29 13.71
CA ILE A 717 -42.52 -10.83 14.68
C ILE A 717 -42.45 -9.86 15.86
N ASP A 718 -42.90 -10.30 17.03
CA ASP A 718 -42.68 -9.59 18.29
C ASP A 718 -41.87 -10.48 19.27
N LEU A 719 -41.12 -9.84 20.17
CA LEU A 719 -40.23 -10.55 21.11
C LEU A 719 -41.00 -11.43 22.11
N ASN A 720 -42.19 -11.00 22.54
CA ASN A 720 -43.00 -11.74 23.51
C ASN A 720 -43.52 -13.05 22.92
N SER A 721 -43.93 -13.02 21.65
CA SER A 721 -44.31 -14.18 20.86
C SER A 721 -43.13 -15.14 20.74
N ILE A 722 -41.94 -14.66 20.40
CA ILE A 722 -40.73 -15.50 20.32
C ILE A 722 -40.43 -16.16 21.67
N ASP A 723 -40.47 -15.40 22.77
CA ASP A 723 -40.25 -15.92 24.13
C ASP A 723 -41.28 -17.00 24.50
N TYR A 724 -42.54 -16.80 24.15
CA TYR A 724 -43.61 -17.76 24.36
C TYR A 724 -43.34 -19.09 23.62
N TYR A 725 -43.01 -19.05 22.33
CA TYR A 725 -42.74 -20.27 21.56
C TYR A 725 -41.46 -20.97 22.00
N GLU A 726 -40.43 -20.22 22.40
CA GLU A 726 -39.22 -20.81 22.96
C GLU A 726 -39.52 -21.57 24.25
N PHE A 727 -40.33 -20.99 25.14
CA PHE A 727 -40.77 -21.64 26.36
C PHE A 727 -41.58 -22.91 26.09
N GLN A 728 -42.53 -22.87 25.14
CA GLN A 728 -43.31 -24.04 24.74
C GLN A 728 -42.43 -25.17 24.19
N ILE A 729 -41.47 -24.85 23.32
CA ILE A 729 -40.55 -25.83 22.74
C ILE A 729 -39.65 -26.44 23.82
N LYS A 730 -39.05 -25.61 24.69
CA LYS A 730 -38.20 -26.08 25.78
C LYS A 730 -38.96 -26.94 26.80
N SER A 731 -40.15 -26.52 27.22
CA SER A 731 -40.96 -27.27 28.19
C SER A 731 -41.46 -28.60 27.63
N THR A 732 -41.91 -28.62 26.37
CA THR A 732 -42.33 -29.85 25.68
C THR A 732 -41.16 -30.82 25.51
N TRP A 733 -39.96 -30.31 25.18
CA TRP A 733 -38.75 -31.12 25.09
C TRP A 733 -38.34 -31.73 26.45
N THR A 734 -38.36 -30.94 27.53
CA THR A 734 -38.07 -31.42 28.88
C THR A 734 -39.04 -32.53 29.29
N LYS A 735 -40.34 -32.30 29.08
CA LYS A 735 -41.38 -33.30 29.37
C LYS A 735 -41.17 -34.59 28.57
N TYR A 736 -40.87 -34.47 27.27
CA TYR A 736 -40.55 -35.61 26.41
C TYR A 736 -39.33 -36.40 26.90
N LEU A 737 -38.26 -35.71 27.33
CA LEU A 737 -37.06 -36.37 27.87
C LEU A 737 -37.34 -37.09 29.20
N GLU A 738 -38.18 -36.53 30.06
CA GLU A 738 -38.60 -37.14 31.33
C GLU A 738 -39.45 -38.40 31.09
N GLU A 739 -40.43 -38.32 30.18
CA GLU A 739 -41.36 -39.41 29.86
C GLU A 739 -40.68 -40.60 29.14
N ASN A 740 -39.61 -40.35 28.38
CA ASN A 740 -38.92 -41.35 27.57
C ASN A 740 -37.55 -41.77 28.14
N LYS A 741 -37.23 -41.36 29.38
CA LYS A 741 -35.97 -41.68 30.07
C LYS A 741 -35.79 -43.19 30.19
N GLY A 742 -34.76 -43.74 29.53
CA GLY A 742 -34.41 -45.17 29.58
C GLY A 742 -35.14 -46.08 28.57
N LYS A 743 -35.97 -45.54 27.66
CA LYS A 743 -36.77 -46.33 26.70
C LYS A 743 -36.37 -46.10 25.24
N THR A 744 -35.32 -46.77 24.77
CA THR A 744 -34.72 -46.56 23.44
C THR A 744 -35.64 -46.82 22.24
N SER A 745 -36.64 -47.69 22.36
CA SER A 745 -37.58 -48.03 21.27
C SER A 745 -38.76 -47.05 21.14
N GLU A 746 -39.10 -46.31 22.21
CA GLU A 746 -40.25 -45.38 22.25
C GLU A 746 -39.85 -43.94 21.89
N ILE A 747 -38.58 -43.58 22.12
CA ILE A 747 -37.98 -42.27 21.80
C ILE A 747 -38.27 -41.83 20.35
N LEU A 748 -38.11 -42.72 19.36
CA LEU A 748 -38.32 -42.33 17.96
C LEU A 748 -39.80 -42.13 17.58
N LYS A 749 -40.72 -42.82 18.25
CA LYS A 749 -42.16 -42.76 17.95
C LYS A 749 -42.84 -41.58 18.62
N ASN A 750 -42.37 -41.19 19.80
CA ASN A 750 -43.01 -40.19 20.65
C ASN A 750 -42.43 -38.77 20.44
N TYR A 751 -41.66 -38.54 19.37
CA TYR A 751 -41.05 -37.24 19.14
C TYR A 751 -42.11 -36.15 18.92
N PRO A 752 -42.22 -35.14 19.81
CA PRO A 752 -43.37 -34.21 19.82
C PRO A 752 -43.34 -33.19 18.68
N PHE A 753 -42.22 -33.05 17.97
CA PHE A 753 -42.06 -32.07 16.89
C PHE A 753 -41.92 -32.72 15.51
N ALA A 754 -42.46 -33.94 15.34
CA ALA A 754 -42.46 -34.62 14.05
C ALA A 754 -43.41 -33.90 13.07
N ASP A 755 -42.90 -33.50 11.91
CA ASP A 755 -43.65 -32.82 10.83
C ASP A 755 -44.49 -33.80 9.96
N GLY A 756 -44.56 -35.07 10.35
CA GLY A 756 -45.25 -36.15 9.64
C GLY A 756 -44.57 -36.62 8.34
N LYS A 757 -43.50 -35.94 7.88
CA LYS A 757 -42.76 -36.27 6.65
C LYS A 757 -41.34 -36.79 6.91
N SER A 758 -40.75 -36.38 8.04
CA SER A 758 -39.38 -36.69 8.42
C SER A 758 -39.29 -38.03 9.13
N THR A 759 -38.45 -38.95 8.63
CA THR A 759 -38.14 -40.22 9.30
C THR A 759 -36.86 -40.10 10.13
N PHE A 760 -36.97 -40.23 11.45
CA PHE A 760 -35.82 -40.20 12.36
C PHE A 760 -35.27 -41.63 12.58
N LYS A 761 -33.96 -41.82 12.41
CA LYS A 761 -33.31 -43.14 12.54
C LYS A 761 -32.59 -43.31 13.87
N SER A 762 -32.26 -42.21 14.55
CA SER A 762 -31.50 -42.21 15.80
C SER A 762 -31.91 -41.07 16.72
N PHE A 763 -31.60 -41.21 18.02
CA PHE A 763 -31.75 -40.11 18.97
C PHE A 763 -30.93 -38.88 18.55
N LYS A 764 -29.77 -39.08 17.92
CA LYS A 764 -28.95 -37.98 17.36
C LYS A 764 -29.72 -37.16 16.32
N ASP A 765 -30.56 -37.79 15.50
CA ASP A 765 -31.38 -37.09 14.51
C ASP A 765 -32.50 -36.28 15.16
N ILE A 766 -33.09 -36.81 16.23
CA ILE A 766 -34.06 -36.09 17.08
C ILE A 766 -33.39 -34.86 17.71
N THR A 767 -32.21 -35.03 18.32
CA THR A 767 -31.49 -33.91 18.95
C THR A 767 -31.13 -32.84 17.92
N LYS A 768 -30.70 -33.25 16.71
CA LYS A 768 -30.46 -32.31 15.60
C LYS A 768 -31.72 -31.55 15.20
N SER A 769 -32.87 -32.22 15.13
CA SER A 769 -34.16 -31.57 14.83
C SER A 769 -34.56 -30.58 15.91
N TYR A 770 -34.41 -30.92 17.20
CA TYR A 770 -34.65 -29.99 18.30
C TYR A 770 -33.73 -28.76 18.25
N PHE A 771 -32.41 -28.95 18.03
CA PHE A 771 -31.48 -27.84 17.87
C PHE A 771 -31.79 -26.97 16.65
N TYR A 772 -32.28 -27.57 15.55
CA TYR A 772 -32.75 -26.82 14.38
C TYR A 772 -33.91 -25.89 14.74
N LEU A 773 -34.86 -26.33 15.57
CA LEU A 773 -35.96 -25.47 16.03
C LEU A 773 -35.46 -24.30 16.89
N LEU A 774 -34.60 -24.57 17.87
CA LEU A 774 -33.99 -23.52 18.70
C LEU A 774 -33.19 -22.52 17.86
N LYS A 775 -32.49 -23.00 16.83
CA LYS A 775 -31.73 -22.14 15.91
C LYS A 775 -32.63 -21.18 15.14
N ASN A 776 -33.80 -21.64 14.67
CA ASN A 776 -34.79 -20.78 14.01
C ASN A 776 -35.36 -19.72 14.97
N ILE A 777 -35.69 -20.10 16.21
CA ILE A 777 -36.16 -19.14 17.24
C ILE A 777 -35.08 -18.09 17.52
N ASN A 778 -33.85 -18.52 17.75
CA ASN A 778 -32.75 -17.60 18.06
C ASN A 778 -32.48 -16.64 16.89
N PHE A 779 -32.55 -17.13 15.65
CA PHE A 779 -32.44 -16.29 14.46
C PHE A 779 -33.54 -15.22 14.41
N LEU A 780 -34.81 -15.59 14.64
CA LEU A 780 -35.91 -14.61 14.71
C LEU A 780 -35.70 -13.59 15.84
N ARG A 781 -35.20 -14.02 17.00
CA ARG A 781 -34.87 -13.14 18.14
C ARG A 781 -33.85 -12.07 17.76
N ILE A 782 -32.82 -12.46 17.01
CA ILE A 782 -31.76 -11.54 16.54
C ILE A 782 -32.33 -10.48 15.58
N ILE A 783 -33.27 -10.86 14.70
CA ILE A 783 -33.80 -9.99 13.65
C ILE A 783 -35.01 -9.14 14.10
N ALA A 784 -35.77 -9.59 15.11
CA ALA A 784 -37.00 -8.93 15.56
C ALA A 784 -36.90 -7.41 15.79
N PRO A 785 -35.82 -6.85 16.39
CA PRO A 785 -35.70 -5.41 16.62
C PRO A 785 -35.65 -4.55 15.35
N ILE A 786 -35.16 -5.11 14.24
CA ILE A 786 -35.12 -4.43 12.94
C ILE A 786 -36.45 -4.61 12.21
N TRP A 787 -37.01 -5.83 12.26
CA TRP A 787 -38.21 -6.19 11.50
C TRP A 787 -39.38 -5.24 11.80
N LEU A 788 -39.55 -4.86 13.07
CA LEU A 788 -40.63 -4.00 13.56
C LEU A 788 -40.59 -2.54 13.09
N LYS A 789 -39.42 -2.00 12.68
CA LYS A 789 -39.26 -0.56 12.40
C LYS A 789 -39.50 -0.15 10.95
N SER A 790 -39.33 -1.06 9.98
CA SER A 790 -39.45 -0.72 8.55
C SER A 790 -39.50 -1.91 7.59
N GLY A 791 -39.37 -3.15 8.08
CA GLY A 791 -38.91 -4.29 7.26
C GLY A 791 -37.47 -4.07 6.75
N LEU A 792 -36.86 -5.11 6.17
CA LEU A 792 -35.51 -5.07 5.57
C LEU A 792 -35.47 -4.29 4.24
N ARG A 793 -36.28 -3.25 4.09
CA ARG A 793 -36.56 -2.56 2.81
C ARG A 793 -35.64 -1.38 2.51
N THR A 794 -34.85 -0.91 3.47
CA THR A 794 -33.96 0.25 3.30
C THR A 794 -32.51 -0.11 3.60
N THR A 795 -31.59 0.19 2.67
CA THR A 795 -30.13 0.09 2.79
C THR A 795 -29.54 1.19 3.69
N ASN A 796 -30.19 1.51 4.81
CA ASN A 796 -29.72 2.54 5.72
C ASN A 796 -28.47 2.07 6.48
N SER A 797 -27.49 2.95 6.68
CA SER A 797 -26.26 2.69 7.45
C SER A 797 -26.54 2.12 8.85
N HIS A 798 -27.64 2.52 9.49
CA HIS A 798 -28.07 2.01 10.80
C HIS A 798 -28.46 0.52 10.78
N LEU A 799 -29.07 0.05 9.69
CA LEU A 799 -29.45 -1.37 9.53
C LEU A 799 -28.18 -2.22 9.52
N TRP A 800 -27.22 -1.86 8.67
CA TRP A 800 -25.98 -2.60 8.54
C TRP A 800 -25.13 -2.56 9.82
N LYS A 801 -25.07 -1.39 10.50
CA LYS A 801 -24.46 -1.29 11.83
C LYS A 801 -25.05 -2.31 12.81
N TYR A 802 -26.38 -2.49 12.82
CA TYR A 802 -27.00 -3.49 13.70
C TYR A 802 -26.64 -4.92 13.28
N LEU A 803 -26.79 -5.26 11.99
CA LEU A 803 -26.52 -6.61 11.49
C LEU A 803 -25.10 -7.05 11.87
N TYR A 804 -24.13 -6.13 11.80
CA TYR A 804 -22.73 -6.44 12.01
C TYR A 804 -22.29 -6.51 13.45
N ARG A 805 -23.06 -5.89 14.36
CA ARG A 805 -22.95 -6.16 15.79
C ARG A 805 -23.46 -7.56 16.16
N LYS A 806 -24.30 -8.18 15.32
CA LYS A 806 -24.91 -9.49 15.59
C LYS A 806 -24.32 -10.65 14.82
N PHE A 807 -23.83 -10.43 13.60
CA PHE A 807 -23.25 -11.43 12.71
C PHE A 807 -21.80 -11.15 12.39
N ASN A 808 -21.06 -12.15 11.92
CA ASN A 808 -19.66 -11.98 11.49
C ASN A 808 -19.63 -11.30 10.10
N PRO A 809 -19.09 -10.08 9.96
CA PRO A 809 -19.15 -9.35 8.70
C PRO A 809 -18.05 -9.77 7.72
N ILE A 810 -18.42 -9.83 6.44
CA ILE A 810 -17.50 -9.81 5.30
C ILE A 810 -17.68 -8.45 4.64
N ILE A 811 -16.68 -7.59 4.74
CA ILE A 811 -16.79 -6.17 4.40
C ILE A 811 -15.58 -5.73 3.57
N THR A 812 -15.76 -4.76 2.68
CA THR A 812 -14.62 -4.15 2.00
C THR A 812 -13.86 -3.24 2.95
N LEU A 813 -12.58 -2.96 2.67
CA LEU A 813 -11.85 -1.97 3.48
C LEU A 813 -12.51 -0.58 3.38
N GLU A 814 -12.96 -0.18 2.18
CA GLU A 814 -13.61 1.11 1.96
C GLU A 814 -14.87 1.31 2.82
N ASP A 815 -15.71 0.28 2.88
CA ASP A 815 -16.91 0.29 3.72
C ASP A 815 -16.52 0.28 5.20
N TYR A 816 -15.54 -0.52 5.60
CA TYR A 816 -15.05 -0.57 6.98
C TYR A 816 -14.62 0.81 7.50
N LEU A 817 -13.87 1.57 6.70
CA LEU A 817 -13.43 2.93 7.04
C LEU A 817 -14.59 3.92 7.20
N SER A 818 -15.66 3.74 6.43
CA SER A 818 -16.80 4.67 6.39
C SER A 818 -17.67 4.65 7.66
N PHE A 819 -17.51 3.65 8.55
CA PHE A 819 -18.34 3.48 9.73
C PHE A 819 -17.78 4.09 11.04
N GLY A 820 -16.47 4.37 11.09
CA GLY A 820 -15.78 5.00 12.24
C GLY A 820 -15.59 4.10 13.47
N GLU A 821 -16.67 3.54 14.01
CA GLU A 821 -16.65 2.68 15.20
C GLU A 821 -17.44 1.39 14.94
N LEU A 822 -16.71 0.29 14.72
CA LEU A 822 -17.29 -1.04 14.66
C LEU A 822 -17.09 -1.78 15.99
N ASP A 823 -17.89 -2.82 16.19
CA ASP A 823 -17.87 -3.64 17.40
C ASP A 823 -16.52 -4.35 17.58
N THR A 824 -16.29 -4.95 18.73
CA THR A 824 -15.05 -5.69 18.99
C THR A 824 -15.01 -7.03 18.24
N PHE A 825 -13.89 -7.32 17.58
CA PHE A 825 -13.63 -8.58 16.89
C PHE A 825 -12.42 -9.29 17.48
N THR A 826 -12.55 -10.62 17.67
CA THR A 826 -11.48 -11.47 18.21
C THR A 826 -10.61 -12.07 17.12
N ASN A 827 -11.16 -12.29 15.92
CA ASN A 827 -10.43 -12.80 14.76
C ASN A 827 -10.55 -11.84 13.58
N ILE A 828 -9.43 -11.48 12.97
CA ILE A 828 -9.38 -10.54 11.86
C ILE A 828 -8.70 -11.20 10.68
N PHE A 829 -9.40 -11.29 9.56
CA PHE A 829 -8.88 -11.74 8.27
C PHE A 829 -8.70 -10.51 7.38
N ILE A 830 -7.51 -10.33 6.83
CA ILE A 830 -7.19 -9.31 5.83
C ILE A 830 -6.80 -10.04 4.55
N ILE A 831 -7.65 -9.93 3.53
CA ILE A 831 -7.45 -10.57 2.24
C ILE A 831 -6.98 -9.53 1.23
N ASP A 832 -5.87 -9.83 0.57
CA ASP A 832 -5.19 -8.99 -0.42
C ASP A 832 -4.92 -7.56 0.08
N GLY A 833 -4.78 -7.43 1.41
CA GLY A 833 -4.51 -6.16 2.04
C GLY A 833 -3.07 -5.73 1.79
N THR A 834 -2.85 -4.43 1.94
CA THR A 834 -1.52 -3.84 1.91
C THR A 834 -1.06 -3.51 3.34
N PRO A 835 0.24 -3.29 3.56
CA PRO A 835 0.77 -2.90 4.87
C PRO A 835 0.05 -1.69 5.48
N GLU A 836 -0.39 -0.73 4.66
CA GLU A 836 -1.11 0.47 5.09
C GLU A 836 -2.48 0.17 5.71
N CYS A 837 -3.07 -0.99 5.41
CA CYS A 837 -4.38 -1.41 5.93
C CYS A 837 -4.30 -1.85 7.40
N LEU A 838 -3.20 -2.53 7.78
CA LEU A 838 -3.00 -3.09 9.12
C LEU A 838 -3.19 -2.03 10.22
N PRO A 839 -2.53 -0.87 10.12
CA PRO A 839 -2.73 0.24 11.03
C PRO A 839 -4.17 0.61 11.37
N VAL A 840 -4.96 0.80 10.32
CA VAL A 840 -6.29 1.37 10.46
C VAL A 840 -7.24 0.32 11.04
N VAL A 841 -7.09 -0.93 10.61
CA VAL A 841 -7.84 -2.06 11.15
C VAL A 841 -7.51 -2.27 12.64
N ALA A 842 -6.23 -2.18 13.01
CA ALA A 842 -5.77 -2.33 14.39
C ALA A 842 -6.37 -1.28 15.33
N ARG A 843 -6.37 -0.02 14.92
CA ARG A 843 -6.84 1.07 15.79
C ARG A 843 -8.37 1.23 15.80
N MET A 844 -9.06 0.85 14.72
CA MET A 844 -10.54 0.84 14.70
C MET A 844 -11.13 -0.33 15.49
N ASN A 845 -10.39 -1.43 15.69
CA ASN A 845 -10.84 -2.54 16.53
C ASN A 845 -10.48 -2.31 18.00
N GLN A 846 -11.46 -1.92 18.81
CA GLN A 846 -11.27 -1.61 20.23
C GLN A 846 -11.11 -2.86 21.14
N GLY A 847 -11.11 -4.07 20.58
CA GLY A 847 -11.09 -5.34 21.31
C GLY A 847 -9.73 -6.05 21.33
N GLU A 848 -9.61 -7.06 22.19
CA GLU A 848 -8.47 -7.98 22.17
C GLU A 848 -8.59 -8.92 20.96
N VAL A 849 -7.63 -8.81 20.04
CA VAL A 849 -7.47 -9.69 18.88
C VAL A 849 -6.73 -10.93 19.34
N LYS A 850 -7.36 -12.08 19.18
CA LYS A 850 -6.75 -13.39 19.39
C LYS A 850 -5.97 -13.81 18.16
N ARG A 851 -6.51 -13.54 16.96
CA ARG A 851 -5.92 -14.00 15.69
C ARG A 851 -5.96 -12.91 14.61
N LEU A 852 -4.82 -12.72 13.97
CA LEU A 852 -4.66 -11.90 12.78
C LEU A 852 -4.17 -12.77 11.62
N ILE A 853 -4.94 -12.83 10.54
CA ILE A 853 -4.64 -13.63 9.35
C ILE A 853 -4.49 -12.70 8.15
N GLY A 854 -3.30 -12.69 7.54
CA GLY A 854 -3.03 -11.96 6.30
C GLY A 854 -2.88 -12.91 5.11
N ILE A 855 -3.64 -12.70 4.05
CA ILE A 855 -3.69 -13.59 2.88
C ILE A 855 -3.47 -12.78 1.61
N GLY A 856 -2.47 -13.12 0.80
CA GLY A 856 -2.16 -12.41 -0.44
C GLY A 856 -1.74 -10.95 -0.23
N GLY A 857 -1.56 -10.20 -1.31
CA GLY A 857 -1.18 -8.78 -1.26
C GLY A 857 0.26 -8.51 -0.79
N SER A 858 0.61 -7.23 -0.67
CA SER A 858 1.92 -6.79 -0.18
C SER A 858 2.09 -6.92 1.34
N ILE A 859 1.00 -7.16 2.08
CA ILE A 859 1.06 -7.43 3.54
C ILE A 859 1.92 -8.64 3.89
N VAL A 860 2.04 -9.62 2.98
CA VAL A 860 2.91 -10.80 3.16
C VAL A 860 4.40 -10.43 3.07
N ASN A 861 4.73 -9.31 2.41
CA ASN A 861 6.11 -8.83 2.34
C ASN A 861 6.55 -8.11 3.61
N PHE A 862 5.63 -7.84 4.56
CA PHE A 862 5.91 -7.14 5.81
C PHE A 862 6.79 -7.96 6.77
N ARG A 863 6.70 -9.30 6.73
CA ARG A 863 7.61 -10.23 7.42
C ARG A 863 7.89 -11.44 6.53
N GLN A 864 9.16 -11.71 6.24
CA GLN A 864 9.55 -12.88 5.45
C GLN A 864 9.57 -14.20 6.23
N GLU A 865 9.44 -14.12 7.56
CA GLU A 865 9.40 -15.28 8.44
C GLU A 865 7.98 -15.85 8.57
N HIS A 866 7.86 -17.19 8.62
CA HIS A 866 6.59 -17.91 8.83
C HIS A 866 5.48 -17.67 7.78
N ILE A 867 5.86 -17.43 6.52
CA ILE A 867 4.93 -17.35 5.40
C ILE A 867 4.56 -18.75 4.89
N PHE A 868 3.28 -19.09 4.89
CA PHE A 868 2.76 -20.23 4.14
C PHE A 868 2.65 -19.86 2.67
N THR A 869 3.20 -20.66 1.75
CA THR A 869 3.09 -20.42 0.31
C THR A 869 2.20 -21.47 -0.33
N LEU A 870 1.13 -21.02 -1.01
CA LEU A 870 0.29 -21.88 -1.84
C LEU A 870 0.76 -21.77 -3.30
N ASN A 871 1.20 -22.90 -3.87
CA ASN A 871 1.79 -22.95 -5.21
C ASN A 871 0.93 -23.73 -6.22
N GLU A 872 0.01 -24.57 -5.75
CA GLU A 872 -0.88 -25.33 -6.62
C GLU A 872 -2.03 -24.44 -7.08
N VAL A 873 -2.35 -24.52 -8.37
CA VAL A 873 -3.37 -23.68 -8.99
C VAL A 873 -4.51 -24.52 -9.55
N HIS A 874 -5.73 -24.08 -9.28
CA HIS A 874 -6.99 -24.76 -9.59
C HIS A 874 -7.93 -23.86 -10.40
N GLY A 875 -8.72 -24.47 -11.29
CA GLY A 875 -9.88 -23.78 -11.84
C GLY A 875 -9.59 -22.73 -12.92
N VAL A 876 -8.49 -22.88 -13.66
CA VAL A 876 -8.02 -21.98 -14.72
C VAL A 876 -7.37 -22.77 -15.86
N ARG A 877 -7.45 -22.26 -17.09
CA ARG A 877 -6.91 -22.95 -18.26
C ARG A 877 -5.38 -23.05 -18.23
N ASN A 878 -4.86 -24.23 -18.57
CA ASN A 878 -3.43 -24.55 -18.54
C ASN A 878 -2.58 -23.60 -19.41
N GLU A 879 -3.14 -23.13 -20.53
CA GLU A 879 -2.47 -22.20 -21.45
C GLU A 879 -2.16 -20.83 -20.82
N PHE A 880 -2.77 -20.48 -19.69
CA PHE A 880 -2.55 -19.23 -18.98
C PHE A 880 -1.50 -19.31 -17.85
N ILE A 881 -1.03 -20.51 -17.48
CA ILE A 881 -0.20 -20.73 -16.29
C ILE A 881 0.96 -21.68 -16.57
N ALA A 882 1.66 -21.45 -17.68
CA ALA A 882 2.79 -22.28 -18.09
C ALA A 882 3.85 -22.40 -16.96
N GLY A 883 4.06 -23.63 -16.46
CA GLY A 883 5.12 -23.94 -15.49
C GLY A 883 4.68 -24.15 -14.02
N GLN A 884 3.40 -24.05 -13.67
CA GLN A 884 2.90 -24.36 -12.31
C GLN A 884 2.28 -25.77 -12.22
N PRO A 885 2.33 -26.44 -11.06
CA PRO A 885 1.66 -27.73 -10.84
C PRO A 885 0.13 -27.55 -10.92
N ILE A 886 -0.54 -28.39 -11.71
CA ILE A 886 -1.95 -28.23 -12.10
C ILE A 886 -2.78 -29.39 -11.55
N GLY A 887 -3.93 -29.07 -10.93
CA GLY A 887 -4.98 -30.06 -10.65
C GLY A 887 -5.83 -30.41 -11.88
N GLU A 888 -6.64 -31.47 -11.79
CA GLU A 888 -7.57 -31.86 -12.87
C GLU A 888 -8.60 -30.74 -13.16
N ASN A 889 -8.64 -30.25 -14.40
CA ASN A 889 -9.57 -29.20 -14.83
C ASN A 889 -10.36 -29.65 -16.08
N ASN A 890 -11.69 -29.67 -15.99
CA ASN A 890 -12.61 -30.00 -17.09
C ASN A 890 -13.26 -28.73 -17.68
N PHE A 891 -12.49 -27.89 -18.37
CA PHE A 891 -13.01 -26.70 -19.06
C PHE A 891 -13.21 -26.94 -20.56
N ARG A 892 -14.08 -26.14 -21.18
CA ARG A 892 -14.14 -26.07 -22.66
C ARG A 892 -12.80 -25.56 -23.19
N ASN A 893 -12.34 -26.12 -24.32
CA ASN A 893 -11.06 -25.75 -24.93
C ASN A 893 -11.10 -24.43 -25.73
N PHE A 894 -12.28 -23.84 -25.92
CA PHE A 894 -12.45 -22.60 -26.69
C PHE A 894 -13.47 -21.64 -26.04
N ASN A 895 -13.41 -20.36 -26.42
CA ASN A 895 -14.41 -19.34 -26.07
C ASN A 895 -15.37 -19.15 -27.26
N PRO A 896 -16.67 -19.48 -27.12
CA PRO A 896 -17.64 -19.30 -28.20
C PRO A 896 -17.70 -17.85 -28.71
N GLY A 897 -17.70 -17.68 -30.03
CA GLY A 897 -17.71 -16.37 -30.69
C GLY A 897 -16.32 -15.75 -30.88
N PHE A 898 -15.25 -16.41 -30.42
CA PHE A 898 -13.86 -15.96 -30.55
C PHE A 898 -12.96 -17.01 -31.17
N LYS A 899 -12.03 -16.59 -32.04
CA LYS A 899 -10.99 -17.49 -32.59
C LYS A 899 -10.02 -17.93 -31.51
N TYR A 900 -9.60 -16.99 -30.67
CA TYR A 900 -8.62 -17.19 -29.60
C TYR A 900 -9.24 -17.03 -28.21
N ASN A 901 -8.70 -17.79 -27.26
CA ASN A 901 -9.07 -17.69 -25.84
C ASN A 901 -8.41 -16.49 -25.15
N SER A 902 -7.28 -16.05 -25.71
CA SER A 902 -6.57 -14.85 -25.31
C SER A 902 -6.07 -14.11 -26.55
N GLN A 903 -6.27 -12.79 -26.60
CA GLN A 903 -5.86 -11.97 -27.74
C GLN A 903 -5.52 -10.55 -27.28
N LEU A 904 -4.48 -9.96 -27.89
CA LEU A 904 -4.17 -8.54 -27.80
C LEU A 904 -4.80 -7.80 -28.99
N ILE A 905 -5.49 -6.70 -28.70
CA ILE A 905 -6.26 -5.89 -29.63
C ILE A 905 -5.67 -4.47 -29.58
N GLU A 906 -5.16 -3.99 -30.71
CA GLU A 906 -4.52 -2.69 -30.80
C GLU A 906 -5.55 -1.55 -30.75
N ALA A 907 -5.33 -0.56 -29.87
CA ALA A 907 -6.09 0.68 -29.79
C ALA A 907 -5.13 1.89 -29.79
N LYS A 908 -5.47 2.97 -30.49
CA LYS A 908 -4.56 4.11 -30.74
C LYS A 908 -4.63 5.18 -29.64
N SER A 909 -5.70 5.19 -28.85
CA SER A 909 -5.90 6.16 -27.76
C SER A 909 -6.63 5.53 -26.57
N GLN A 910 -6.53 6.14 -25.39
CA GLN A 910 -7.25 5.69 -24.19
C GLN A 910 -8.78 5.75 -24.33
N VAL A 911 -9.28 6.69 -25.14
CA VAL A 911 -10.73 6.79 -25.44
C VAL A 911 -11.16 5.63 -26.32
N GLU A 912 -10.43 5.38 -27.40
CA GLU A 912 -10.70 4.23 -28.29
C GLU A 912 -10.58 2.91 -27.53
N GLU A 913 -9.60 2.78 -26.63
CA GLU A 913 -9.44 1.63 -25.75
C GLU A 913 -10.70 1.40 -24.87
N ALA A 914 -11.21 2.46 -24.23
CA ALA A 914 -12.40 2.39 -23.40
C ALA A 914 -13.65 2.04 -24.22
N GLU A 915 -13.82 2.64 -25.41
CA GLU A 915 -14.92 2.34 -26.32
C GLU A 915 -14.88 0.88 -26.80
N PHE A 916 -13.69 0.39 -27.14
CA PHE A 916 -13.49 -1.00 -27.54
C PHE A 916 -13.81 -1.98 -26.40
N CYS A 917 -13.40 -1.67 -25.17
CA CYS A 917 -13.73 -2.49 -23.99
C CYS A 917 -15.24 -2.60 -23.78
N VAL A 918 -15.97 -1.48 -23.87
CA VAL A 918 -17.44 -1.46 -23.75
C VAL A 918 -18.10 -2.26 -24.88
N ASN A 919 -17.64 -2.08 -26.11
CA ASN A 919 -18.20 -2.79 -27.27
C ASN A 919 -17.94 -4.29 -27.20
N LEU A 920 -16.76 -4.69 -26.74
CA LEU A 920 -16.41 -6.10 -26.54
C LEU A 920 -17.27 -6.74 -25.44
N TYR A 921 -17.52 -6.02 -24.35
CA TYR A 921 -18.47 -6.45 -23.31
C TYR A 921 -19.88 -6.65 -23.88
N GLN A 922 -20.41 -5.65 -24.59
CA GLN A 922 -21.73 -5.74 -25.22
C GLN A 922 -21.81 -6.91 -26.20
N TYR A 923 -20.78 -7.12 -27.01
CA TYR A 923 -20.67 -8.27 -27.92
C TYR A 923 -20.76 -9.60 -27.16
N MET A 924 -20.01 -9.78 -26.07
CA MET A 924 -20.07 -11.00 -25.26
C MET A 924 -21.47 -11.23 -24.64
N VAL A 925 -22.12 -10.18 -24.14
CA VAL A 925 -23.49 -10.27 -23.63
C VAL A 925 -24.48 -10.64 -24.73
N LEU A 926 -24.29 -10.13 -25.96
CA LEU A 926 -25.10 -10.49 -27.13
C LEU A 926 -24.93 -11.95 -27.53
N LEU A 927 -23.73 -12.53 -27.38
CA LEU A 927 -23.47 -13.96 -27.54
C LEU A 927 -24.08 -14.84 -26.43
N GLY A 928 -24.56 -14.23 -25.34
CA GLY A 928 -25.20 -14.92 -24.22
C GLY A 928 -24.26 -15.27 -23.07
N TYR A 929 -23.09 -14.64 -22.98
CA TYR A 929 -22.24 -14.77 -21.79
C TYR A 929 -22.94 -14.12 -20.58
N PRO A 930 -22.94 -14.77 -19.40
CA PRO A 930 -23.49 -14.16 -18.20
C PRO A 930 -22.70 -12.90 -17.81
N THR A 931 -23.39 -11.81 -17.52
CA THR A 931 -22.81 -10.53 -17.12
C THR A 931 -21.96 -10.66 -15.86
N SER A 932 -22.41 -11.46 -14.89
CA SER A 932 -21.70 -11.80 -13.65
C SER A 932 -20.40 -12.59 -13.83
N LYS A 933 -20.03 -12.96 -15.06
CA LYS A 933 -18.82 -13.73 -15.40
C LYS A 933 -17.79 -12.91 -16.17
N ILE A 934 -18.14 -11.69 -16.59
CA ILE A 934 -17.29 -10.83 -17.39
C ILE A 934 -16.83 -9.66 -16.51
N GLY A 935 -15.52 -9.50 -16.36
CA GLY A 935 -14.93 -8.34 -15.69
C GLY A 935 -14.17 -7.46 -16.69
N ILE A 936 -14.36 -6.15 -16.60
CA ILE A 936 -13.52 -5.17 -17.30
C ILE A 936 -12.44 -4.67 -16.34
N TRP A 937 -11.18 -4.84 -16.70
CA TRP A 937 -10.01 -4.55 -15.88
C TRP A 937 -9.29 -3.33 -16.43
N VAL A 938 -8.99 -2.34 -15.59
CA VAL A 938 -8.31 -1.11 -16.00
C VAL A 938 -7.18 -0.74 -15.06
N SER A 939 -6.15 -0.07 -15.58
CA SER A 939 -4.96 0.34 -14.81
C SER A 939 -5.12 1.65 -14.02
N SER A 940 -6.24 2.38 -14.19
CA SER A 940 -6.47 3.65 -13.48
C SER A 940 -7.94 3.97 -13.22
N GLU A 941 -8.20 4.72 -12.15
CA GLU A 941 -9.53 5.27 -11.83
C GLU A 941 -10.07 6.19 -12.94
N GLN A 942 -9.18 6.88 -13.65
CA GLN A 942 -9.56 7.73 -14.78
C GLN A 942 -10.16 6.90 -15.90
N GLN A 943 -9.54 5.77 -16.24
CA GLN A 943 -10.04 4.84 -17.26
C GLN A 943 -11.33 4.15 -16.81
N ARG A 944 -11.44 3.78 -15.52
CA ARG A 944 -12.69 3.25 -14.94
C ARG A 944 -13.85 4.24 -15.10
N ALA A 945 -13.62 5.50 -14.74
CA ALA A 945 -14.63 6.56 -14.89
C ALA A 945 -15.00 6.80 -16.36
N LEU A 946 -14.03 6.71 -17.28
CA LEU A 946 -14.26 6.86 -18.73
C LEU A 946 -15.10 5.72 -19.30
N ILE A 947 -14.80 4.47 -18.96
CA ILE A 947 -15.58 3.29 -19.37
C ILE A 947 -17.02 3.40 -18.87
N THR A 948 -17.21 3.83 -17.61
CA THR A 948 -18.54 4.05 -17.02
C THR A 948 -19.31 5.13 -17.78
N GLU A 949 -18.65 6.26 -18.08
CA GLU A 949 -19.26 7.38 -18.82
C GLU A 949 -19.66 6.98 -20.25
N ILE A 950 -18.80 6.23 -20.95
CA ILE A 950 -19.09 5.72 -22.29
C ILE A 950 -20.26 4.73 -22.25
N PHE A 951 -20.27 3.81 -21.29
CA PHE A 951 -21.35 2.85 -21.13
C PHE A 951 -22.70 3.55 -20.90
N ASP A 952 -22.74 4.52 -19.96
CA ASP A 952 -23.93 5.29 -19.65
C ASP A 952 -24.42 6.09 -20.86
N SER A 953 -23.50 6.68 -21.64
CA SER A 953 -23.85 7.44 -22.85
C SER A 953 -24.49 6.58 -23.94
N LYS A 954 -24.21 5.28 -23.95
CA LYS A 954 -24.75 4.28 -24.89
C LYS A 954 -26.09 3.70 -24.43
N LEU A 955 -26.55 4.01 -23.22
CA LEU A 955 -27.89 3.61 -22.75
C LEU A 955 -28.95 4.53 -23.40
N PRO A 956 -30.00 3.97 -24.04
CA PRO A 956 -31.07 4.79 -24.62
C PRO A 956 -31.87 5.54 -23.54
N GLU A 957 -32.20 6.82 -23.77
CA GLU A 957 -32.91 7.71 -22.84
C GLU A 957 -34.32 7.22 -22.42
N ASN A 958 -34.91 6.26 -23.16
CA ASN A 958 -36.25 5.74 -22.90
C ASN A 958 -36.19 4.26 -22.48
N GLN A 959 -36.15 3.98 -21.17
CA GLN A 959 -36.37 2.64 -20.64
C GLN A 959 -37.85 2.22 -20.83
N GLY A 960 -38.15 1.66 -22.00
CA GLY A 960 -39.45 1.08 -22.33
C GLY A 960 -39.31 -0.30 -22.94
N LYS A 961 -39.77 -1.34 -22.21
CA LYS A 961 -40.00 -2.74 -22.64
C LYS A 961 -39.18 -3.22 -23.84
N GLY A 962 -37.90 -3.56 -23.62
CA GLY A 962 -37.01 -4.19 -24.59
C GLY A 962 -35.73 -4.72 -23.94
N PHE A 963 -34.86 -5.39 -24.70
CA PHE A 963 -33.54 -5.85 -24.23
C PHE A 963 -32.64 -4.66 -23.85
N SER A 964 -32.14 -4.66 -22.62
CA SER A 964 -31.18 -3.70 -22.07
C SER A 964 -29.92 -4.40 -21.59
N PHE A 965 -28.77 -3.73 -21.74
CA PHE A 965 -27.53 -4.20 -21.15
C PHE A 965 -27.51 -3.88 -19.65
N GLU A 966 -27.09 -4.85 -18.84
CA GLU A 966 -26.70 -4.59 -17.45
C GLU A 966 -25.33 -3.89 -17.45
N ALA A 967 -25.07 -3.09 -16.41
CA ALA A 967 -23.78 -2.42 -16.29
C ALA A 967 -22.64 -3.43 -16.11
N PRO A 968 -21.49 -3.25 -16.79
CA PRO A 968 -20.33 -4.10 -16.59
C PRO A 968 -19.73 -3.87 -15.21
N GLU A 969 -19.14 -4.93 -14.65
CA GLU A 969 -18.28 -4.80 -13.50
C GLU A 969 -16.90 -4.29 -13.96
N VAL A 970 -16.50 -3.11 -13.48
CA VAL A 970 -15.21 -2.48 -13.82
C VAL A 970 -14.30 -2.49 -12.60
N ILE A 971 -13.21 -3.25 -12.69
CA ILE A 971 -12.27 -3.56 -11.61
C ILE A 971 -10.92 -2.88 -11.91
N LEU A 972 -10.29 -2.30 -10.88
CA LEU A 972 -8.93 -1.80 -11.00
C LEU A 972 -7.92 -2.96 -11.01
N ASN A 973 -6.94 -2.90 -11.90
CA ASN A 973 -5.83 -3.84 -11.94
C ASN A 973 -4.60 -3.27 -11.24
N ASP A 974 -4.71 -3.04 -9.94
CA ASP A 974 -3.67 -2.44 -9.12
C ASP A 974 -3.13 -3.41 -8.05
N LYS A 975 -2.37 -2.88 -7.09
CA LYS A 975 -1.75 -3.66 -6.00
C LYS A 975 -2.75 -4.19 -4.96
N TYR A 976 -4.01 -3.74 -4.97
CA TYR A 976 -5.06 -4.14 -4.04
C TYR A 976 -6.00 -5.22 -4.61
N HIS A 977 -5.83 -5.57 -5.89
CA HIS A 977 -6.69 -6.51 -6.64
C HIS A 977 -5.91 -7.69 -7.25
N THR A 978 -4.89 -8.15 -6.53
CA THR A 978 -4.01 -9.25 -6.96
C THR A 978 -4.67 -10.62 -6.88
N LEU A 979 -5.62 -10.83 -5.99
CA LEU A 979 -6.37 -12.08 -5.81
C LEU A 979 -7.76 -12.09 -6.49
N ASP A 980 -8.23 -10.93 -6.95
CA ASP A 980 -9.47 -10.84 -7.71
C ASP A 980 -9.30 -11.49 -9.10
N TYR A 981 -10.37 -12.09 -9.61
CA TYR A 981 -10.39 -12.69 -10.95
C TYR A 981 -11.81 -12.76 -11.50
N SER A 982 -11.93 -12.95 -12.81
CA SER A 982 -13.18 -13.14 -13.54
C SER A 982 -13.12 -14.43 -14.36
N ASP A 983 -14.28 -14.95 -14.80
CA ASP A 983 -14.27 -16.06 -15.77
C ASP A 983 -13.65 -15.59 -17.09
N TYR A 984 -14.10 -14.43 -17.54
CA TYR A 984 -13.62 -13.78 -18.76
C TYR A 984 -13.24 -12.33 -18.45
N ALA A 985 -12.01 -11.96 -18.76
CA ALA A 985 -11.49 -10.63 -18.53
C ALA A 985 -11.33 -9.86 -19.86
N ILE A 986 -11.87 -8.64 -19.89
CA ILE A 986 -11.54 -7.61 -20.86
C ILE A 986 -10.59 -6.65 -20.17
N ILE A 987 -9.44 -6.36 -20.75
CA ILE A 987 -8.33 -5.70 -20.07
C ILE A 987 -7.91 -4.46 -20.84
N GLY A 988 -8.16 -3.28 -20.29
CA GLY A 988 -7.60 -2.02 -20.77
C GLY A 988 -6.19 -1.81 -20.23
N LEU A 989 -5.21 -1.66 -21.12
CA LEU A 989 -3.79 -1.54 -20.76
C LEU A 989 -3.41 -0.14 -20.28
N GLY A 990 -4.05 0.92 -20.79
CA GLY A 990 -3.66 2.31 -20.53
C GLY A 990 -2.19 2.60 -20.84
N ASP A 991 -1.58 3.53 -20.09
CA ASP A 991 -0.20 3.99 -20.32
C ASP A 991 0.89 3.07 -19.70
N GLY A 992 0.51 1.96 -19.06
CA GLY A 992 1.40 0.79 -18.92
C GLY A 992 2.38 0.71 -17.74
N ASP A 993 2.10 1.28 -16.56
CA ASP A 993 3.04 1.22 -15.42
C ASP A 993 2.91 -0.04 -14.53
N TYR A 994 1.72 -0.63 -14.41
CA TYR A 994 1.50 -1.84 -13.62
C TYR A 994 0.42 -2.71 -14.26
N TYR A 995 0.76 -3.96 -14.57
CA TYR A 995 -0.19 -4.94 -15.10
C TYR A 995 -0.01 -6.28 -14.37
N ASN A 996 -0.99 -6.64 -13.56
CA ASN A 996 -0.92 -7.86 -12.76
C ASN A 996 -1.55 -9.05 -13.50
N GLY A 997 -0.77 -9.70 -14.36
CA GLY A 997 -0.99 -11.09 -14.82
C GLY A 997 -2.29 -11.38 -15.57
N VAL A 998 -2.86 -12.57 -15.37
CA VAL A 998 -3.98 -13.12 -16.16
C VAL A 998 -5.28 -13.16 -15.31
N PRO A 999 -6.09 -12.09 -15.30
CA PRO A 999 -7.26 -11.99 -14.42
C PRO A 999 -8.46 -12.82 -14.86
N GLY A 1000 -8.47 -13.33 -16.10
CA GLY A 1000 -9.50 -14.22 -16.61
C GLY A 1000 -9.08 -15.68 -16.51
N ARG A 1001 -9.88 -16.52 -15.83
CA ARG A 1001 -9.58 -17.96 -15.76
C ARG A 1001 -9.88 -18.73 -17.04
N LEU A 1002 -10.83 -18.25 -17.85
CA LEU A 1002 -11.29 -18.87 -19.10
C LEU A 1002 -11.05 -18.01 -20.34
N GLY A 1003 -10.90 -16.69 -20.23
CA GLY A 1003 -10.54 -15.86 -21.38
C GLY A 1003 -9.97 -14.50 -21.02
N ASN A 1004 -9.03 -13.99 -21.83
CA ASN A 1004 -8.32 -12.74 -21.57
C ASN A 1004 -8.15 -11.92 -22.85
N TYR A 1005 -8.84 -10.80 -22.95
CA TYR A 1005 -8.82 -9.93 -24.13
C TYR A 1005 -8.19 -8.59 -23.76
N TYR A 1006 -6.97 -8.36 -24.22
CA TYR A 1006 -6.19 -7.16 -23.93
C TYR A 1006 -6.47 -6.10 -24.99
N VAL A 1007 -6.74 -4.86 -24.59
CA VAL A 1007 -7.02 -3.72 -25.46
C VAL A 1007 -6.03 -2.62 -25.13
N GLY A 1008 -5.30 -2.15 -26.13
CA GLY A 1008 -4.33 -1.06 -25.98
C GLY A 1008 -3.10 -1.25 -26.86
N GLN A 1009 -2.03 -0.50 -26.56
CA GLN A 1009 -0.78 -0.59 -27.31
C GLN A 1009 0.02 -1.85 -26.95
N PRO A 1010 0.65 -2.54 -27.92
CA PRO A 1010 1.44 -3.74 -27.64
C PRO A 1010 2.59 -3.49 -26.67
N HIS A 1011 2.63 -4.23 -25.56
CA HIS A 1011 3.68 -4.15 -24.55
C HIS A 1011 4.46 -5.47 -24.45
N ALA A 1012 5.80 -5.40 -24.33
CA ALA A 1012 6.68 -6.58 -24.30
C ALA A 1012 6.35 -7.59 -23.19
N LEU A 1013 6.02 -7.11 -21.98
CA LEU A 1013 5.58 -7.95 -20.83
C LEU A 1013 4.32 -8.80 -21.10
N ILE A 1014 3.42 -8.35 -21.97
CA ILE A 1014 2.18 -9.08 -22.24
C ILE A 1014 2.49 -10.34 -23.06
N GLN A 1015 3.45 -10.24 -23.98
CA GLN A 1015 3.88 -11.35 -24.83
C GLN A 1015 4.68 -12.43 -24.09
N SER A 1016 5.26 -12.12 -22.91
CA SER A 1016 6.02 -13.09 -22.11
C SER A 1016 5.17 -13.87 -21.10
N GLN A 1017 3.98 -13.38 -20.74
CA GLN A 1017 3.13 -13.96 -19.70
C GLN A 1017 2.06 -14.93 -20.22
N ALA A 1018 1.65 -14.82 -21.48
CA ALA A 1018 0.67 -15.71 -22.10
C ALA A 1018 1.00 -15.95 -23.59
N PRO A 1019 0.61 -17.10 -24.17
CA PRO A 1019 0.77 -17.35 -25.60
C PRO A 1019 -0.22 -16.48 -26.38
N ILE A 1020 0.17 -15.23 -26.63
CA ILE A 1020 -0.67 -14.26 -27.34
C ILE A 1020 -0.37 -14.35 -28.84
N PRO A 1021 -1.40 -14.48 -29.70
CA PRO A 1021 -1.23 -14.46 -31.14
C PRO A 1021 -0.56 -13.17 -31.63
N THR A 1022 0.20 -13.26 -32.72
CA THR A 1022 0.82 -12.09 -33.40
C THR A 1022 -0.19 -11.19 -34.10
N GLU A 1023 -1.43 -11.63 -34.25
CA GLU A 1023 -2.52 -10.89 -34.90
C GLU A 1023 -3.22 -9.97 -33.89
N HIS A 1024 -3.01 -8.65 -34.04
CA HIS A 1024 -3.51 -7.63 -33.12
C HIS A 1024 -4.90 -7.06 -33.47
N LYS A 1025 -5.56 -7.62 -34.50
CA LYS A 1025 -6.94 -7.28 -34.86
C LYS A 1025 -7.89 -8.33 -34.31
N LEU A 1026 -8.97 -7.92 -33.65
CA LEU A 1026 -9.90 -8.84 -33.00
C LEU A 1026 -10.44 -9.89 -33.99
N GLN A 1027 -10.32 -11.17 -33.63
CA GLN A 1027 -10.76 -12.30 -34.44
C GLN A 1027 -12.00 -12.97 -33.83
N ILE A 1028 -13.16 -12.78 -34.46
CA ILE A 1028 -14.44 -13.34 -34.00
C ILE A 1028 -14.88 -14.54 -34.84
N CYS A 1029 -15.75 -15.38 -34.28
CA CYS A 1029 -16.38 -16.50 -34.97
C CYS A 1029 -17.89 -16.22 -35.11
N SER A 1030 -18.38 -16.05 -36.33
CA SER A 1030 -19.81 -15.75 -36.54
C SER A 1030 -20.68 -16.98 -36.29
N GLY A 1031 -21.87 -16.77 -35.74
CA GLY A 1031 -22.89 -17.83 -35.60
C GLY A 1031 -22.68 -18.78 -34.42
N GLU A 1032 -21.65 -18.57 -33.60
CA GLU A 1032 -21.52 -19.22 -32.29
C GLU A 1032 -22.28 -18.43 -31.22
N ASN A 1033 -22.77 -19.13 -30.19
CA ASN A 1033 -23.30 -18.51 -28.98
C ASN A 1033 -22.68 -19.19 -27.76
N PHE A 1034 -22.87 -18.63 -26.57
CA PHE A 1034 -22.28 -19.16 -25.34
C PHE A 1034 -22.69 -20.61 -25.02
N THR A 1035 -23.82 -21.10 -25.54
CA THR A 1035 -24.31 -22.46 -25.27
C THR A 1035 -23.61 -23.55 -26.09
N VAL A 1036 -22.81 -23.18 -27.09
CA VAL A 1036 -22.11 -24.15 -27.95
C VAL A 1036 -21.08 -24.96 -27.15
N SER A 1037 -21.21 -26.30 -27.20
CA SER A 1037 -20.32 -27.26 -26.55
C SER A 1037 -19.14 -27.70 -27.43
N GLU A 1038 -19.35 -27.77 -28.75
CA GLU A 1038 -18.35 -28.22 -29.73
C GLU A 1038 -18.33 -27.29 -30.95
N ARG A 1039 -17.13 -26.90 -31.39
CA ARG A 1039 -16.93 -26.05 -32.58
C ARG A 1039 -16.98 -26.90 -33.85
N LYS A 1040 -18.03 -26.75 -34.65
CA LYS A 1040 -18.31 -27.64 -35.80
C LYS A 1040 -17.54 -27.27 -37.09
N VAL A 1041 -17.21 -25.99 -37.31
CA VAL A 1041 -16.25 -25.36 -38.25
C VAL A 1041 -16.61 -23.86 -38.25
N GLY A 1042 -15.73 -23.00 -37.74
CA GLY A 1042 -16.01 -21.57 -37.60
C GLY A 1042 -15.59 -20.75 -38.82
N GLN A 1043 -16.46 -19.87 -39.32
CA GLN A 1043 -16.05 -18.78 -40.21
C GLN A 1043 -15.50 -17.64 -39.33
N PHE A 1044 -14.20 -17.42 -39.40
CA PHE A 1044 -13.52 -16.39 -38.63
C PHE A 1044 -13.53 -15.07 -39.40
N TYR A 1045 -13.89 -13.99 -38.70
CA TYR A 1045 -13.93 -12.63 -39.25
C TYR A 1045 -12.99 -11.73 -38.47
N THR A 1046 -12.29 -10.87 -39.20
CA THR A 1046 -11.44 -9.84 -38.63
C THR A 1046 -12.26 -8.58 -38.40
N ILE A 1047 -12.27 -8.11 -37.17
CA ILE A 1047 -12.74 -6.76 -36.83
C ILE A 1047 -11.55 -5.80 -37.02
N GLU A 1048 -11.76 -4.77 -37.82
CA GLU A 1048 -10.69 -3.89 -38.32
C GLU A 1048 -10.29 -2.83 -37.28
N ASP A 1049 -11.29 -2.24 -36.61
CA ASP A 1049 -11.15 -1.18 -35.61
C ASP A 1049 -12.36 -1.16 -34.66
N GLN A 1050 -12.35 -0.18 -33.73
CA GLN A 1050 -13.42 0.00 -32.75
C GLN A 1050 -14.77 0.34 -33.38
N ASP A 1051 -14.79 1.10 -34.47
CA ASP A 1051 -16.00 1.51 -35.18
C ASP A 1051 -16.66 0.31 -35.87
N HIS A 1052 -15.87 -0.55 -36.51
CA HIS A 1052 -16.36 -1.79 -37.10
C HIS A 1052 -16.98 -2.70 -36.02
N LEU A 1053 -16.39 -2.80 -34.82
CA LEU A 1053 -17.01 -3.55 -33.72
C LEU A 1053 -18.34 -2.92 -33.27
N GLN A 1054 -18.39 -1.59 -33.19
CA GLN A 1054 -19.61 -0.86 -32.82
C GLN A 1054 -20.75 -1.15 -33.79
N GLU A 1055 -20.50 -1.02 -35.09
CA GLU A 1055 -21.50 -1.31 -36.13
C GLU A 1055 -22.02 -2.75 -36.02
N TYR A 1056 -21.12 -3.70 -35.75
CA TYR A 1056 -21.49 -5.09 -35.57
C TYR A 1056 -22.37 -5.32 -34.33
N VAL A 1057 -22.00 -4.70 -33.20
CA VAL A 1057 -22.79 -4.73 -31.95
C VAL A 1057 -24.17 -4.09 -32.16
N ASP A 1058 -24.26 -2.98 -32.89
CA ASP A 1058 -25.52 -2.30 -33.16
C ASP A 1058 -26.45 -3.15 -34.04
N GLN A 1059 -25.90 -3.81 -35.06
CA GLN A 1059 -26.64 -4.75 -35.91
C GLN A 1059 -27.18 -5.94 -35.09
N MET A 1060 -26.35 -6.55 -34.23
CA MET A 1060 -26.76 -7.64 -33.36
C MET A 1060 -27.80 -7.20 -32.32
N THR A 1061 -27.65 -6.00 -31.76
CA THR A 1061 -28.59 -5.42 -30.80
C THR A 1061 -29.94 -5.14 -31.45
N ALA A 1062 -29.94 -4.57 -32.66
CA ALA A 1062 -31.15 -4.34 -33.44
C ALA A 1062 -31.84 -5.66 -33.81
N ALA A 1063 -31.08 -6.70 -34.14
CA ALA A 1063 -31.62 -8.03 -34.41
C ALA A 1063 -32.23 -8.70 -33.17
N ARG A 1064 -31.69 -8.46 -31.98
CA ARG A 1064 -32.21 -9.00 -30.70
C ARG A 1064 -33.42 -8.23 -30.15
N ARG A 1065 -33.59 -6.97 -30.56
CA ARG A 1065 -34.75 -6.12 -30.21
C ARG A 1065 -35.96 -6.36 -31.12
N LYS A 1066 -35.73 -6.83 -32.35
CA LYS A 1066 -36.77 -7.34 -33.25
C LYS A 1066 -37.22 -8.73 -32.80
#